data_AF-A0A9E2X0U9-F1
#
_entry.id   AF-A0A9E2X0U9-F1
#
_cell.length_a   1.000
_cell.length_b   1.000
_cell.length_c   1.000
_cell.angle_alpha   90.00
_cell.angle_beta   90.00
_cell.angle_gamma   90.00
#
_symmetry.space_group_name_H-M   'P 1'
#
loop_
_entity.id
_entity.type
_entity.pdbx_description
1 polymer ?
#
loop_
_entity_poly.entity_id
_entity_poly.type
_entity_poly.pdbx_seq_one_letter_code
_entity_poly.pdbx_strand_id
1 'polypeptide(L)'
;MQFLNICLLILITHSSVFSGSEINIISSGSFKGLANPTGEILIPAVHEEIGWSDGTVFLENEVIGYRDQGKWGLINTRNKKITSAEFNSLLPIGEDIFLASKKARLTNHLYHGLIDNKGEVVVGFNYFSINRLTKARFKVGDYRDGSVYHGVRGIEDEEIIPCDYRAIEVMENLIVCYGDDQLVRIFDLNGRQIYNRWLDGIKPHLDGFEIVEEGRSGILSRDHRLISYPNLKGITEEGVRNNFNRWEVRSLVKDSVFYESCDSITILNENLWIAHVNDAEHMLGAHERLFSNQKYHLKYIQRGFIVAQNKQSGKWGLYKTGGEAVEEGFDFILADSNYFYCQRGNKWDIYNAFSRKLNDKQFEEISLSIQRNIPVKKNGFWGFVDFMGDPLVSYKFDQVAPGIENQYLARYVGKWGIANLPESWLALPEFDTIEVDTKFYLARKGRATYIFDDNGDLLLRTGYEVSVENDIIYLKENDHLGLITAIGSIVDPQYKSIKKVGDFYVCKKDSVLEMLNPYGRKVLTAVDEVQEVFSYSEGYFHILKDDKHGFVDENGKLRVANRYDGALPYSEDMAAVKLRGKWGYINKWEHLVVQPHYDTCSAFKGGLANVSIDGKFGIINTKGEMIIHPDFELISRTPYGNYVVTSPQMKQGLADEKGRILLSTNYDEVIDTAHEFVIARKGENYGVVKYDGHSYVPFNYKQVQVQGDYLLLMGN
;
A
#
# COMPACT_ATOMS: atom_id res chain seq x y z
N MET A 1 14.78 9.00 -3.23
CA MET A 1 15.77 10.08 -3.46
C MET A 1 16.25 10.58 -2.11
N GLN A 2 17.56 10.56 -1.89
CA GLN A 2 18.22 10.92 -0.64
C GLN A 2 18.06 12.41 -0.35
N PHE A 3 17.45 12.78 0.78
CA PHE A 3 17.50 14.16 1.28
C PHE A 3 18.63 14.29 2.31
N LEU A 4 19.65 15.03 1.90
CA LEU A 4 20.79 15.45 2.69
C LEU A 4 20.36 16.71 3.46
N ASN A 5 20.13 16.61 4.77
CA ASN A 5 19.86 17.77 5.62
C ASN A 5 21.15 18.56 5.84
N ILE A 6 21.30 19.66 5.11
CA ILE A 6 22.26 20.71 5.42
C ILE A 6 21.56 21.67 6.38
N CYS A 7 21.96 21.65 7.66
CA CYS A 7 21.63 22.70 8.61
C CYS A 7 22.26 24.02 8.13
N LEU A 8 21.47 24.85 7.45
CA LEU A 8 21.85 26.23 7.17
C LEU A 8 21.75 27.01 8.49
N LEU A 9 22.90 27.22 9.13
CA LEU A 9 23.08 28.26 10.14
C LEU A 9 22.90 29.60 9.43
N ILE A 10 21.69 30.16 9.45
CA ILE A 10 21.45 31.53 9.01
C ILE A 10 22.00 32.45 10.11
N LEU A 11 23.28 32.75 10.02
CA LEU A 11 23.91 33.92 10.63
C LEU A 11 23.35 35.15 9.91
N ILE A 12 22.19 35.66 10.35
CA ILE A 12 21.84 37.05 10.06
C ILE A 12 22.79 37.90 10.89
N THR A 13 23.90 38.29 10.27
CA THR A 13 24.70 39.41 10.73
C THR A 13 23.86 40.67 10.53
N HIS A 14 23.03 41.00 11.52
CA HIS A 14 22.65 42.39 11.70
C HIS A 14 23.92 43.12 12.15
N SER A 15 24.55 43.78 11.18
CA SER A 15 25.51 44.85 11.44
C SER A 15 24.75 46.01 12.08
N SER A 16 24.42 45.88 13.36
CA SER A 16 24.24 47.03 14.23
C SER A 16 25.60 47.68 14.35
N VAL A 17 25.71 48.89 13.80
CA VAL A 17 26.80 49.82 14.08
C VAL A 17 26.69 50.17 15.57
N PHE A 18 27.25 49.31 16.42
CA PHE A 18 27.47 49.62 17.81
C PHE A 18 28.65 50.57 17.86
N SER A 19 28.43 51.77 18.41
CA SER A 19 29.48 52.67 18.83
C SER A 19 30.24 52.00 19.99
N GLY A 20 31.16 51.10 19.67
CA GLY A 20 32.06 50.51 20.64
C GLY A 20 32.92 51.62 21.23
N SER A 21 32.76 51.87 22.53
CA SER A 21 33.83 52.49 23.29
C SER A 21 35.05 51.57 23.13
N GLU A 22 36.10 52.04 22.46
CA GLU A 22 37.36 51.30 22.40
C GLU A 22 37.77 50.97 23.85
N ILE A 23 38.02 49.70 24.15
CA ILE A 23 38.46 49.26 25.48
C ILE A 23 39.70 48.41 25.31
N ASN A 24 40.65 48.57 26.23
CA ASN A 24 41.92 47.87 26.19
C ASN A 24 42.00 46.89 27.36
N ILE A 25 42.26 45.61 27.04
CA ILE A 25 42.59 44.62 28.06
C ILE A 25 44.03 44.86 28.52
N ILE A 26 44.20 45.14 29.80
CA ILE A 26 45.52 45.26 30.43
C ILE A 26 45.85 43.95 31.14
N SER A 27 47.12 43.56 31.17
CA SER A 27 47.56 42.30 31.79
C SER A 27 48.70 42.54 32.78
N SER A 28 48.65 41.85 33.92
CA SER A 28 49.71 41.79 34.93
C SER A 28 49.95 40.33 35.32
N GLY A 29 51.02 39.73 34.78
CA GLY A 29 51.24 38.29 34.88
C GLY A 29 50.13 37.51 34.17
N SER A 30 49.47 36.59 34.90
CA SER A 30 48.32 35.82 34.42
C SER A 30 46.97 36.52 34.60
N PHE A 31 46.94 37.71 35.22
CA PHE A 31 45.70 38.42 35.52
C PHE A 31 45.41 39.52 34.48
N LYS A 32 44.12 39.73 34.20
CA LYS A 32 43.57 40.69 33.25
C LYS A 32 42.75 41.76 33.96
N GLY A 33 42.73 42.95 33.35
CA GLY A 33 41.95 44.12 33.76
C GLY A 33 41.46 44.89 32.54
N LEU A 34 40.81 46.02 32.76
CA LEU A 34 40.22 46.85 31.71
C LEU A 34 40.71 48.30 31.84
N ALA A 35 41.12 48.89 30.72
CA ALA A 35 41.45 50.31 30.62
C ALA A 35 40.66 50.96 29.47
N ASN A 36 40.41 52.26 29.58
CA ASN A 36 39.83 53.05 28.49
C ASN A 36 40.90 53.36 27.40
N PRO A 37 40.53 54.00 26.27
CA PRO A 37 41.48 54.31 25.19
C PRO A 37 42.60 55.26 25.61
N THR A 38 42.37 56.10 26.61
CA THR A 38 43.36 57.06 27.13
C THR A 38 44.35 56.42 28.12
N GLY A 39 44.19 55.13 28.43
CA GLY A 39 45.08 54.36 29.31
C GLY A 39 44.70 54.44 30.79
N GLU A 40 43.56 55.04 31.14
CA GLU A 40 43.02 55.03 32.50
C GLU A 40 42.51 53.63 32.85
N ILE A 41 42.96 53.10 33.98
CA ILE A 41 42.56 51.79 34.49
C ILE A 41 41.14 51.88 35.04
N LEU A 42 40.18 51.25 34.36
CA LEU A 42 38.79 51.11 34.80
C LEU A 42 38.62 49.94 35.79
N ILE A 43 39.27 48.81 35.47
CA ILE A 43 39.28 47.59 36.29
C ILE A 43 40.74 47.14 36.41
N PRO A 44 41.30 47.00 37.63
CA PRO A 44 42.68 46.60 37.83
C PRO A 44 42.93 45.17 37.32
N ALA A 45 44.16 44.88 36.91
CA ALA A 45 44.55 43.57 36.39
C ALA A 45 44.71 42.51 37.50
N VAL A 46 43.59 42.06 38.05
CA VAL A 46 43.51 41.12 39.19
C VAL A 46 42.57 39.93 38.95
N HIS A 47 41.91 39.87 37.79
CA HIS A 47 40.96 38.82 37.44
C HIS A 47 41.59 37.80 36.49
N GLU A 48 41.19 36.54 36.54
CA GLU A 48 41.72 35.52 35.61
C GLU A 48 41.37 35.91 34.16
N GLU A 49 40.13 36.36 33.94
CA GLU A 49 39.66 36.87 32.65
C GLU A 49 38.72 38.08 32.82
N ILE A 50 38.70 38.96 31.81
CA ILE A 50 37.73 40.04 31.63
C ILE A 50 37.15 39.89 30.23
N GLY A 51 35.83 39.93 30.12
CA GLY A 51 35.10 39.65 28.88
C GLY A 51 33.87 38.79 29.15
N TRP A 52 33.43 38.09 28.12
CA TRP A 52 32.30 37.17 28.18
C TRP A 52 32.77 35.73 28.05
N SER A 53 31.92 34.80 28.46
CA SER A 53 32.30 33.37 28.50
C SER A 53 32.53 32.70 27.14
N ASP A 54 32.20 33.39 26.03
CA ASP A 54 32.52 33.00 24.65
C ASP A 54 33.87 33.57 24.17
N GLY A 55 34.56 34.34 25.01
CA GLY A 55 35.84 34.98 24.70
C GLY A 55 35.73 36.38 24.08
N THR A 56 34.52 36.87 23.82
CA THR A 56 34.32 38.24 23.32
C THR A 56 34.55 39.26 24.43
N VAL A 57 34.97 40.47 24.05
CA VAL A 57 35.32 41.54 25.00
C VAL A 57 34.71 42.84 24.50
N PHE A 58 33.57 43.22 25.07
CA PHE A 58 32.91 44.50 24.86
C PHE A 58 32.11 44.87 26.11
N LEU A 59 31.83 46.16 26.30
CA LEU A 59 30.95 46.63 27.36
C LEU A 59 29.50 46.55 26.90
N GLU A 60 28.65 45.94 27.73
CA GLU A 60 27.19 45.99 27.58
C GLU A 60 26.68 46.93 28.69
N ASN A 61 26.21 48.13 28.36
CA ASN A 61 25.70 49.13 29.31
C ASN A 61 26.56 49.32 30.58
N GLU A 62 27.85 49.67 30.39
CA GLU A 62 28.84 49.89 31.46
C GLU A 62 29.20 48.67 32.32
N VAL A 63 28.73 47.46 31.97
CA VAL A 63 29.11 46.21 32.63
C VAL A 63 29.84 45.26 31.69
N ILE A 64 30.65 44.38 32.29
CA ILE A 64 31.38 43.31 31.61
C ILE A 64 31.49 42.11 32.55
N GLY A 65 31.67 40.91 31.98
CA GLY A 65 32.01 39.74 32.78
C GLY A 65 33.45 39.78 33.30
N TYR A 66 33.65 39.26 34.51
CA TYR A 66 34.96 38.93 35.06
C TYR A 66 34.98 37.46 35.48
N ARG A 67 36.16 36.85 35.45
CA ARG A 67 36.35 35.45 35.86
C ARG A 67 37.34 35.36 37.01
N ASP A 68 36.91 34.75 38.11
CA ASP A 68 37.72 34.44 39.28
C ASP A 68 37.44 32.99 39.71
N GLN A 69 38.47 32.23 40.09
CA GLN A 69 38.35 30.83 40.53
C GLN A 69 37.61 29.93 39.51
N GLY A 70 37.82 30.20 38.22
CA GLY A 70 37.17 29.47 37.13
C GLY A 70 35.68 29.77 36.93
N LYS A 71 35.09 30.74 37.65
CA LYS A 71 33.67 31.14 37.57
C LYS A 71 33.53 32.58 37.11
N TRP A 72 32.42 32.87 36.43
CA TRP A 72 32.06 34.19 35.91
C TRP A 72 31.19 34.96 36.90
N GLY A 73 31.40 36.28 36.95
CA GLY A 73 30.55 37.26 37.62
C GLY A 73 30.47 38.53 36.79
N LEU A 74 29.62 39.47 37.19
CA LEU A 74 29.37 40.74 36.50
C LEU A 74 30.03 41.89 37.27
N ILE A 75 30.76 42.77 36.58
CA ILE A 75 31.45 43.93 37.16
C ILE A 75 31.18 45.17 36.30
N ASN A 76 31.11 46.34 36.91
CA ASN A 76 30.97 47.59 36.18
C ASN A 76 32.32 48.31 35.94
N THR A 77 32.32 49.33 35.07
CA THR A 77 33.50 50.16 34.76
C THR A 77 34.05 50.97 35.94
N ARG A 78 33.36 50.99 37.09
CA ARG A 78 33.81 51.63 38.34
C ARG A 78 34.44 50.62 39.31
N ASN A 79 34.81 49.43 38.82
CA ASN A 79 35.38 48.33 39.60
C ASN A 79 34.47 47.83 40.74
N LYS A 80 33.15 48.00 40.62
CA LYS A 80 32.17 47.44 41.56
C LYS A 80 31.67 46.10 41.01
N LYS A 81 31.96 45.01 41.73
CA LYS A 81 31.37 43.69 41.47
C LYS A 81 29.86 43.77 41.69
N ILE A 82 29.09 43.56 40.63
CA ILE A 82 27.62 43.53 40.63
C ILE A 82 27.15 42.17 41.15
N THR A 83 27.77 41.09 40.67
CA THR A 83 27.57 39.73 41.18
C THR A 83 28.89 39.11 41.61
N SER A 84 28.84 38.14 42.53
CA SER A 84 29.98 37.27 42.82
C SER A 84 30.31 36.38 41.62
N ALA A 85 31.56 35.95 41.50
CA ALA A 85 31.97 34.94 40.52
C ALA A 85 31.41 33.56 40.89
N GLU A 86 30.15 33.32 40.56
CA GLU A 86 29.45 32.06 40.87
C GLU A 86 28.93 31.32 39.62
N PHE A 87 28.91 31.97 38.46
CA PHE A 87 28.35 31.42 37.25
C PHE A 87 29.36 30.56 36.47
N ASN A 88 28.90 29.48 35.87
CA ASN A 88 29.73 28.63 35.00
C ASN A 88 29.96 29.27 33.63
N SER A 89 28.97 30.02 33.13
CA SER A 89 29.04 30.84 31.92
C SER A 89 28.23 32.12 32.16
N LEU A 90 28.60 33.18 31.44
CA LEU A 90 27.93 34.48 31.46
C LEU A 90 28.06 35.12 30.08
N LEU A 91 26.93 35.43 29.44
CA LEU A 91 26.86 36.01 28.09
C LEU A 91 25.76 37.08 28.02
N PRO A 92 26.00 38.22 27.35
CA PRO A 92 24.94 39.18 27.06
C PRO A 92 24.04 38.64 25.95
N ILE A 93 22.71 38.75 26.10
CA ILE A 93 21.73 38.26 25.11
C ILE A 93 20.70 39.32 24.69
N GLY A 94 20.85 40.55 25.16
CA GLY A 94 20.03 41.71 24.84
C GLY A 94 20.31 42.88 25.78
N GLU A 95 19.66 44.02 25.55
CA GLU A 95 19.79 45.22 26.39
C GLU A 95 19.55 44.87 27.87
N ASP A 96 20.61 44.99 28.67
CA ASP A 96 20.64 44.74 30.12
C ASP A 96 20.30 43.31 30.59
N ILE A 97 20.29 42.31 29.71
CA ILE A 97 19.96 40.92 30.08
C ILE A 97 21.12 39.98 29.75
N PHE A 98 21.55 39.23 30.78
CA PHE A 98 22.67 38.30 30.70
C PHE A 98 22.22 36.87 30.96
N LEU A 99 22.53 35.97 30.02
CA LEU A 99 22.40 34.53 30.18
C LEU A 99 23.52 34.03 31.07
N ALA A 100 23.16 33.53 32.24
CA ALA A 100 24.08 32.94 33.19
C ALA A 100 23.77 31.45 33.38
N SER A 101 24.77 30.65 33.74
CA SER A 101 24.55 29.24 34.09
C SER A 101 25.11 28.87 35.46
N LYS A 102 24.46 27.93 36.14
CA LYS A 102 24.91 27.31 37.38
C LYS A 102 24.89 25.80 37.24
N LYS A 103 25.89 25.13 37.80
CA LYS A 103 25.93 23.67 37.86
C LYS A 103 24.90 23.16 38.86
N ALA A 104 24.15 22.14 38.48
CA ALA A 104 23.19 21.49 39.36
C ALA A 104 23.86 20.87 40.60
N ARG A 105 23.11 20.75 41.70
CA ARG A 105 23.63 20.18 42.96
C ARG A 105 23.89 18.67 42.89
N LEU A 106 23.07 17.94 42.12
CA LEU A 106 23.05 16.47 42.07
C LEU A 106 23.47 15.88 40.72
N THR A 107 23.67 16.72 39.70
CA THR A 107 24.02 16.28 38.34
C THR A 107 25.14 17.14 37.76
N ASN A 108 25.78 16.67 36.69
CA ASN A 108 26.78 17.47 35.96
C ASN A 108 26.14 18.47 34.98
N HIS A 109 24.80 18.59 34.95
CA HIS A 109 24.11 19.51 34.06
C HIS A 109 24.27 20.96 34.50
N LEU A 110 24.31 21.85 33.51
CA LEU A 110 24.25 23.29 33.69
C LEU A 110 22.81 23.73 33.50
N TYR A 111 22.27 24.43 34.50
CA TYR A 111 21.00 25.11 34.40
C TYR A 111 21.23 26.59 34.16
N HIS A 112 20.44 27.15 33.27
CA HIS A 112 20.55 28.51 32.78
C HIS A 112 19.44 29.35 33.41
N GLY A 113 19.78 30.60 33.70
CA GLY A 113 18.87 31.65 34.16
C GLY A 113 19.27 32.97 33.51
N LEU A 114 18.40 33.97 33.62
CA LEU A 114 18.68 35.32 33.16
C LEU A 114 18.86 36.24 34.35
N ILE A 115 19.87 37.11 34.28
CA ILE A 115 20.08 38.18 35.26
C ILE A 115 20.10 39.53 34.56
N ASP A 116 19.73 40.59 35.26
CA ASP A 116 19.82 41.96 34.76
C ASP A 116 21.21 42.60 35.03
N ASN A 117 21.40 43.84 34.60
CA ASN A 117 22.63 44.62 34.84
C ASN A 117 22.86 45.02 36.31
N LYS A 118 21.89 44.78 37.20
CA LYS A 118 22.01 44.91 38.66
C LYS A 118 22.32 43.59 39.34
N GLY A 119 22.31 42.48 38.58
CA GLY A 119 22.53 41.13 39.08
C GLY A 119 21.28 40.49 39.70
N GLU A 120 20.10 41.09 39.51
CA GLU A 120 18.82 40.52 39.93
C GLU A 120 18.42 39.40 38.97
N VAL A 121 17.87 38.31 39.50
CA VAL A 121 17.42 37.16 38.68
C VAL A 121 16.10 37.52 37.99
N VAL A 122 16.13 37.58 36.67
CA VAL A 122 14.98 37.87 35.79
C VAL A 122 14.23 36.59 35.43
N VAL A 123 14.97 35.51 35.14
CA VAL A 123 14.43 34.17 34.88
C VAL A 123 15.23 33.17 35.70
N GLY A 124 14.54 32.30 36.45
CA GLY A 124 15.17 31.37 37.37
C GLY A 124 16.16 30.40 36.71
N PHE A 125 17.17 29.96 37.46
CA PHE A 125 18.17 28.96 37.02
C PHE A 125 17.61 27.53 37.00
N ASN A 126 16.50 27.34 36.28
CA ASN A 126 15.72 26.10 36.26
C ASN A 126 15.71 25.44 34.88
N TYR A 127 16.26 26.08 33.85
CA TYR A 127 16.11 25.64 32.46
C TYR A 127 17.41 25.07 31.90
N PHE A 128 17.31 23.96 31.16
CA PHE A 128 18.44 23.36 30.46
C PHE A 128 18.97 24.26 29.33
N SER A 129 18.10 25.06 28.72
CA SER A 129 18.46 26.05 27.71
C SER A 129 17.56 27.27 27.79
N ILE A 130 18.09 28.46 27.51
CA ILE A 130 17.30 29.68 27.33
C ILE A 130 17.81 30.38 26.07
N ASN A 131 16.91 30.70 25.15
CA ASN A 131 17.20 31.44 23.93
C ASN A 131 16.20 32.57 23.78
N ARG A 132 16.66 33.73 23.29
CA ARG A 132 15.75 34.84 23.01
C ARG A 132 14.84 34.48 21.83
N LEU A 133 13.54 34.66 22.01
CA LEU A 133 12.52 34.36 21.00
C LEU A 133 11.98 35.64 20.35
N THR A 134 11.65 36.66 21.15
CA THR A 134 11.32 38.01 20.70
C THR A 134 11.94 39.05 21.64
N LYS A 135 11.65 40.35 21.46
CA LYS A 135 12.11 41.38 22.41
C LYS A 135 11.72 41.09 23.86
N ALA A 136 10.55 40.48 24.08
CA ALA A 136 9.97 40.26 25.40
C ALA A 136 9.63 38.79 25.73
N ARG A 137 10.18 37.84 24.97
CA ARG A 137 9.90 36.41 25.14
C ARG A 137 11.18 35.60 25.01
N PHE A 138 11.28 34.56 25.84
CA PHE A 138 12.38 33.62 25.86
C PHE A 138 11.86 32.21 25.63
N LYS A 139 12.47 31.51 24.68
CA LYS A 139 12.31 30.07 24.53
C LYS A 139 13.15 29.39 25.60
N VAL A 140 12.47 28.71 26.51
CA VAL A 140 13.11 27.92 27.56
C VAL A 140 13.06 26.43 27.20
N GLY A 141 14.00 25.65 27.72
CA GLY A 141 14.04 24.21 27.55
C GLY A 141 14.14 23.53 28.90
N ASP A 142 13.27 22.57 29.17
CA ASP A 142 13.28 21.71 30.34
C ASP A 142 13.69 20.29 29.93
N TYR A 143 14.55 19.65 30.72
CA TYR A 143 15.08 18.32 30.40
C TYR A 143 14.32 17.25 31.20
N ARG A 144 13.54 16.44 30.50
CA ARG A 144 12.70 15.37 31.08
C ARG A 144 12.85 14.10 30.25
N ASP A 145 13.04 12.97 30.92
CA ASP A 145 13.10 11.63 30.30
C ASP A 145 14.05 11.52 29.08
N GLY A 146 15.27 12.04 29.20
CA GLY A 146 16.27 11.96 28.14
C GLY A 146 16.12 13.00 27.03
N SER A 147 15.10 13.85 27.12
CA SER A 147 14.68 14.78 26.06
C SER A 147 14.56 16.21 26.58
N VAL A 148 14.76 17.19 25.70
CA VAL A 148 14.46 18.60 26.01
C VAL A 148 13.08 18.92 25.45
N TYR A 149 12.21 19.45 26.31
CA TYR A 149 10.94 20.03 25.92
C TYR A 149 10.99 21.54 26.12
N HIS A 150 10.44 22.26 25.16
CA HIS A 150 10.50 23.70 25.06
C HIS A 150 9.18 24.35 25.43
N GLY A 151 9.29 25.50 26.07
CA GLY A 151 8.19 26.40 26.43
C GLY A 151 8.58 27.84 26.17
N VAL A 152 7.68 28.76 26.49
CA VAL A 152 7.92 30.21 26.36
C VAL A 152 7.68 30.88 27.70
N ARG A 153 8.66 31.69 28.10
CA ARG A 153 8.59 32.59 29.26
C ARG A 153 8.61 34.04 28.80
N GLY A 154 7.99 34.91 29.58
CA GLY A 154 8.14 36.35 29.41
C GLY A 154 9.33 36.93 30.16
N ILE A 155 9.40 38.26 30.23
CA ILE A 155 10.51 38.97 30.89
C ILE A 155 10.42 38.83 32.41
N GLU A 156 9.24 38.67 32.98
CA GLU A 156 9.05 38.56 34.44
C GLU A 156 9.00 37.09 34.90
N ASP A 157 9.60 36.17 34.11
CA ASP A 157 9.51 34.70 34.26
C ASP A 157 8.06 34.17 34.26
N GLU A 158 7.12 34.90 33.67
CA GLU A 158 5.74 34.45 33.55
C GLU A 158 5.62 33.31 32.51
N GLU A 159 4.86 32.26 32.84
CA GLU A 159 4.58 31.16 31.92
C GLU A 159 3.61 31.61 30.82
N ILE A 160 4.13 31.70 29.59
CA ILE A 160 3.33 32.01 28.39
C ILE A 160 2.90 30.73 27.68
N ILE A 161 3.84 29.79 27.51
CA ILE A 161 3.60 28.45 26.95
C ILE A 161 4.36 27.44 27.82
N PRO A 162 3.72 26.35 28.29
CA PRO A 162 4.39 25.34 29.09
C PRO A 162 5.46 24.58 28.28
N CYS A 163 6.42 23.97 28.98
CA CYS A 163 7.51 23.21 28.38
C CYS A 163 7.07 21.83 27.85
N ASP A 164 6.08 21.77 26.97
CA ASP A 164 5.47 20.50 26.50
C ASP A 164 5.75 20.20 25.02
N TYR A 165 6.60 20.99 24.36
CA TYR A 165 6.81 20.91 22.91
C TYR A 165 8.25 20.52 22.53
N ARG A 166 8.42 19.75 21.46
CA ARG A 166 9.74 19.34 20.95
C ARG A 166 10.52 20.45 20.28
N ALA A 167 9.81 21.40 19.68
CA ALA A 167 10.41 22.58 19.09
C ALA A 167 9.43 23.75 19.18
N ILE A 168 9.99 24.95 19.24
CA ILE A 168 9.24 26.20 19.19
C ILE A 168 10.00 27.16 18.27
N GLU A 169 9.26 27.75 17.34
CA GLU A 169 9.73 28.79 16.43
C GLU A 169 8.74 29.96 16.36
N VAL A 170 9.21 31.11 15.89
CA VAL A 170 8.36 32.27 15.59
C VAL A 170 8.23 32.37 14.08
N MET A 171 6.99 32.38 13.61
CA MET A 171 6.65 32.58 12.22
C MET A 171 5.86 33.87 12.09
N GLU A 172 6.55 34.94 11.67
CA GLU A 172 6.03 36.32 11.68
C GLU A 172 5.48 36.74 13.05
N ASN A 173 4.16 36.66 13.25
CA ASN A 173 3.46 37.05 14.48
C ASN A 173 2.78 35.88 15.21
N LEU A 174 3.18 34.65 14.89
CA LEU A 174 2.76 33.43 15.55
C LEU A 174 3.93 32.75 16.25
N ILE A 175 3.62 32.09 17.37
CA ILE A 175 4.49 31.09 17.97
C ILE A 175 3.98 29.72 17.51
N VAL A 176 4.85 28.98 16.82
CA VAL A 176 4.57 27.66 16.27
C VAL A 176 5.28 26.63 17.13
N CYS A 177 4.49 25.73 17.72
CA CYS A 177 4.94 24.72 18.67
C CYS A 177 4.73 23.32 18.09
N TYR A 178 5.79 22.51 18.07
CA TYR A 178 5.78 21.16 17.52
C TYR A 178 5.69 20.12 18.63
N GLY A 179 4.70 19.23 18.56
CA GLY A 179 4.52 18.11 19.49
C GLY A 179 5.48 16.94 19.23
N ASP A 180 5.30 15.85 19.99
CA ASP A 180 6.01 14.59 19.78
C ASP A 180 5.69 13.96 18.40
N ASP A 181 4.50 14.22 17.86
CA ASP A 181 4.03 13.72 16.56
C ASP A 181 4.62 14.43 15.35
N GLN A 182 5.32 15.56 15.54
CA GLN A 182 5.45 16.64 14.55
C GLN A 182 4.16 17.41 14.24
N LEU A 183 3.04 17.11 14.91
CA LEU A 183 1.84 17.94 14.80
C LEU A 183 2.10 19.30 15.43
N VAL A 184 1.38 20.30 14.90
CA VAL A 184 1.61 21.70 15.20
C VAL A 184 0.48 22.28 16.05
N ARG A 185 0.87 23.06 17.06
CA ARG A 185 0.03 24.00 17.80
C ARG A 185 0.49 25.42 17.50
N ILE A 186 -0.47 26.33 17.37
CA ILE A 186 -0.19 27.73 17.06
C ILE A 186 -0.78 28.67 18.11
N PHE A 187 0.04 29.62 18.53
CA PHE A 187 -0.29 30.62 19.53
C PHE A 187 0.03 32.01 19.00
N ASP A 188 -0.65 33.04 19.52
CA ASP A 188 -0.16 34.41 19.37
C ASP A 188 1.08 34.66 20.25
N LEU A 189 1.68 35.84 20.10
CA LEU A 189 2.86 36.25 20.88
C LEU A 189 2.58 36.41 22.40
N ASN A 190 1.32 36.37 22.81
CA ASN A 190 0.88 36.42 24.21
C ASN A 190 0.53 35.03 24.77
N GLY A 191 0.71 33.95 23.99
CA GLY A 191 0.43 32.59 24.42
C GLY A 191 -1.04 32.16 24.30
N ARG A 192 -1.89 32.96 23.65
CA ARG A 192 -3.26 32.55 23.36
C ARG A 192 -3.26 31.57 22.19
N GLN A 193 -3.83 30.39 22.38
CA GLN A 193 -3.99 29.41 21.31
C GLN A 193 -4.96 29.95 20.24
N ILE A 194 -4.51 29.98 18.98
CA ILE A 194 -5.28 30.54 17.86
C ILE A 194 -6.17 29.49 17.21
N TYR A 195 -5.72 28.24 17.19
CA TYR A 195 -6.46 27.13 16.59
C TYR A 195 -6.53 25.95 17.55
N ASN A 196 -7.75 25.47 17.84
CA ASN A 196 -8.00 24.52 18.93
C ASN A 196 -7.62 23.07 18.58
N ARG A 197 -7.38 22.76 17.31
CA ARG A 197 -7.01 21.42 16.83
C ARG A 197 -5.53 21.33 16.48
N TRP A 198 -5.02 20.11 16.40
CA TRP A 198 -3.65 19.86 15.94
C TRP A 198 -3.62 20.01 14.43
N LEU A 199 -2.57 20.63 13.92
CA LEU A 199 -2.36 20.83 12.50
C LEU A 199 -1.25 19.88 12.02
N ASP A 200 -1.41 19.31 10.83
CA ASP A 200 -0.39 18.55 10.14
C ASP A 200 0.80 19.46 9.77
N GLY A 201 0.52 20.73 9.51
CA GLY A 201 1.53 21.72 9.18
C GLY A 201 0.99 23.14 9.09
N ILE A 202 1.93 24.08 9.06
CA ILE A 202 1.68 25.49 8.81
C ILE A 202 2.81 26.06 7.96
N LYS A 203 2.49 26.94 7.01
CA LYS A 203 3.49 27.70 6.26
C LYS A 203 3.00 29.10 5.91
N PRO A 204 3.90 30.08 5.72
CA PRO A 204 3.52 31.41 5.25
C PRO A 204 2.81 31.37 3.89
N HIS A 205 1.84 32.26 3.72
CA HIS A 205 1.05 32.42 2.50
C HIS A 205 0.74 33.91 2.26
N LEU A 206 0.34 34.27 1.03
CA LEU A 206 0.00 35.65 0.65
C LEU A 206 -1.02 36.27 1.63
N ASP A 207 -2.11 35.55 1.89
CA ASP A 207 -3.21 35.97 2.77
C ASP A 207 -2.98 35.73 4.28
N GLY A 208 -1.80 35.20 4.65
CA GLY A 208 -1.44 34.89 6.03
C GLY A 208 -0.67 33.59 6.14
N PHE A 209 -1.32 32.53 6.58
CA PHE A 209 -0.73 31.21 6.76
C PHE A 209 -1.65 30.14 6.19
N GLU A 210 -1.09 29.24 5.38
CA GLU A 210 -1.76 27.99 5.05
C GLU A 210 -1.61 27.04 6.23
N ILE A 211 -2.74 26.60 6.77
CA ILE A 211 -2.80 25.58 7.81
C ILE A 211 -3.32 24.28 7.21
N VAL A 212 -2.74 23.15 7.59
CA VAL A 212 -3.14 21.84 7.09
C VAL A 212 -3.67 21.00 8.25
N GLU A 213 -4.86 20.42 8.08
CA GLU A 213 -5.51 19.53 9.05
C GLU A 213 -6.07 18.30 8.31
N GLU A 214 -5.63 17.13 8.73
CA GLU A 214 -6.08 15.84 8.19
C GLU A 214 -6.02 15.77 6.65
N GLY A 215 -4.93 16.31 6.08
CA GLY A 215 -4.68 16.37 4.64
C GLY A 215 -5.42 17.50 3.92
N ARG A 216 -6.23 18.30 4.61
CA ARG A 216 -6.99 19.42 4.02
C ARG A 216 -6.33 20.76 4.36
N SER A 217 -6.28 21.67 3.41
CA SER A 217 -5.71 23.02 3.59
C SER A 217 -6.78 24.05 3.93
N GLY A 218 -6.42 24.97 4.81
CA GLY A 218 -7.19 26.16 5.21
C GLY A 218 -6.30 27.40 5.25
N ILE A 219 -6.91 28.57 5.50
CA ILE A 219 -6.19 29.84 5.56
C ILE A 219 -6.47 30.51 6.90
N LEU A 220 -5.40 30.84 7.60
CA LEU A 220 -5.40 31.68 8.79
C LEU A 220 -4.78 33.04 8.43
N SER A 221 -5.47 34.13 8.72
CA SER A 221 -4.95 35.47 8.47
C SER A 221 -3.86 35.88 9.45
N ARG A 222 -3.08 36.91 9.10
CA ARG A 222 -2.10 37.53 10.02
C ARG A 222 -2.77 38.15 11.24
N ASP A 223 -4.02 38.61 11.17
CA ASP A 223 -4.78 39.06 12.35
C ASP A 223 -5.46 37.90 13.12
N HIS A 224 -4.98 36.67 12.93
CA HIS A 224 -5.39 35.45 13.64
C HIS A 224 -6.85 35.03 13.43
N ARG A 225 -7.46 35.46 12.32
CA ARG A 225 -8.81 35.07 11.92
C ARG A 225 -8.75 33.93 10.92
N LEU A 226 -9.55 32.90 11.15
CA LEU A 226 -9.67 31.80 10.19
C LEU A 226 -10.47 32.27 8.97
N ILE A 227 -9.77 32.54 7.86
CA ILE A 227 -10.37 32.94 6.58
C ILE A 227 -11.08 31.74 5.94
N SER A 228 -10.44 30.57 6.00
CA SER A 228 -10.99 29.32 5.48
C SER A 228 -10.67 28.17 6.42
N TYR A 229 -11.69 27.39 6.76
CA TYR A 229 -11.48 26.11 7.43
C TYR A 229 -10.70 25.15 6.52
N PRO A 230 -9.94 24.20 7.09
CA PRO A 230 -9.30 23.12 6.35
C PRO A 230 -10.29 22.25 5.57
N ASN A 231 -10.53 22.60 4.31
CA ASN A 231 -11.43 21.87 3.41
C ASN A 231 -10.96 21.84 1.95
N LEU A 232 -9.83 22.49 1.65
CA LEU A 232 -9.24 22.56 0.32
C LEU A 232 -8.24 21.43 0.12
N LYS A 233 -8.01 21.06 -1.14
CA LYS A 233 -6.95 20.11 -1.51
C LYS A 233 -5.56 20.71 -1.33
N GLY A 234 -5.43 22.01 -1.57
CA GLY A 234 -4.18 22.74 -1.41
C GLY A 234 -4.33 24.16 -1.90
N ILE A 235 -3.36 25.00 -1.57
CA ILE A 235 -3.32 26.40 -2.00
C ILE A 235 -1.97 26.66 -2.66
N THR A 236 -1.99 27.23 -3.86
CA THR A 236 -0.75 27.59 -4.58
C THR A 236 -0.10 28.82 -3.96
N GLU A 237 1.18 29.06 -4.25
CA GLU A 237 1.88 30.28 -3.79
C GLU A 237 1.21 31.57 -4.27
N GLU A 238 0.51 31.52 -5.41
CA GLU A 238 -0.25 32.63 -6.00
C GLU A 238 -1.65 32.81 -5.38
N GLY A 239 -2.03 31.98 -4.39
CA GLY A 239 -3.33 32.04 -3.72
C GLY A 239 -4.47 31.30 -4.44
N VAL A 240 -4.16 30.49 -5.46
CA VAL A 240 -5.18 29.67 -6.14
C VAL A 240 -5.59 28.52 -5.22
N ARG A 241 -6.89 28.47 -4.91
CA ARG A 241 -7.49 27.44 -4.03
C ARG A 241 -7.89 26.23 -4.86
N ASN A 242 -7.20 25.11 -4.64
CA ASN A 242 -7.54 23.84 -5.29
C ASN A 242 -8.57 23.10 -4.43
N ASN A 243 -9.67 22.69 -5.05
CA ASN A 243 -10.70 21.90 -4.38
C ASN A 243 -10.49 20.41 -4.65
N PHE A 244 -10.93 19.57 -3.72
CA PHE A 244 -11.11 18.16 -3.99
C PHE A 244 -12.26 17.94 -4.99
N ASN A 245 -12.22 16.79 -5.68
CA ASN A 245 -13.39 16.34 -6.41
C ASN A 245 -14.51 16.05 -5.42
N ARG A 246 -15.73 16.45 -5.77
CA ARG A 246 -16.91 16.11 -4.98
C ARG A 246 -17.45 14.76 -5.46
N TRP A 247 -17.36 13.77 -4.60
CA TRP A 247 -17.90 12.45 -4.83
C TRP A 247 -19.32 12.37 -4.27
N GLU A 248 -20.20 11.76 -5.05
CA GLU A 248 -21.53 11.36 -4.64
C GLU A 248 -21.61 9.83 -4.70
N VAL A 249 -21.94 9.23 -3.56
CA VAL A 249 -22.07 7.79 -3.39
C VAL A 249 -23.54 7.46 -3.28
N ARG A 250 -24.10 6.74 -4.26
CA ARG A 250 -25.49 6.27 -4.25
C ARG A 250 -25.54 4.76 -4.06
N SER A 251 -26.42 4.28 -3.19
CA SER A 251 -26.73 2.85 -3.16
C SER A 251 -27.72 2.50 -4.28
N LEU A 252 -27.48 1.36 -4.94
CA LEU A 252 -28.38 0.78 -5.94
C LEU A 252 -29.54 0.00 -5.30
N VAL A 253 -29.40 -0.37 -4.02
CA VAL A 253 -30.36 -1.21 -3.29
C VAL A 253 -31.13 -0.41 -2.23
N LYS A 254 -30.48 0.58 -1.61
CA LYS A 254 -31.08 1.46 -0.59
C LYS A 254 -31.26 2.87 -1.16
N ASP A 255 -32.31 3.57 -0.75
CA ASP A 255 -32.51 4.98 -1.12
C ASP A 255 -31.65 5.90 -0.22
N SER A 256 -30.33 5.79 -0.36
CA SER A 256 -29.36 6.54 0.42
C SER A 256 -28.29 7.15 -0.47
N VAL A 257 -28.01 8.44 -0.24
CA VAL A 257 -26.98 9.21 -0.94
C VAL A 257 -26.05 9.87 0.07
N PHE A 258 -24.75 9.75 -0.16
CA PHE A 258 -23.71 10.34 0.65
C PHE A 258 -22.78 11.19 -0.23
N TYR A 259 -22.20 12.25 0.33
CA TYR A 259 -21.29 13.13 -0.39
C TYR A 259 -19.99 13.29 0.39
N GLU A 260 -18.86 13.25 -0.31
CA GLU A 260 -17.55 13.51 0.29
C GLU A 260 -16.64 14.26 -0.69
N SER A 261 -15.82 15.16 -0.15
CA SER A 261 -14.82 15.89 -0.92
C SER A 261 -13.45 15.27 -0.67
N CYS A 262 -12.98 14.49 -1.63
CA CYS A 262 -11.74 13.71 -1.52
C CYS A 262 -11.14 13.40 -2.90
N ASP A 263 -9.95 12.82 -2.94
CA ASP A 263 -9.33 12.38 -4.19
C ASP A 263 -10.05 11.18 -4.78
N SER A 264 -10.39 10.21 -3.94
CA SER A 264 -11.12 9.01 -4.33
C SER A 264 -11.77 8.33 -3.13
N ILE A 265 -12.73 7.43 -3.42
CA ILE A 265 -13.41 6.61 -2.41
C ILE A 265 -13.16 5.14 -2.72
N THR A 266 -12.90 4.34 -1.69
CA THR A 266 -12.85 2.88 -1.75
C THR A 266 -13.93 2.28 -0.86
N ILE A 267 -14.83 1.48 -1.43
CA ILE A 267 -15.85 0.74 -0.67
C ILE A 267 -15.37 -0.69 -0.40
N LEU A 268 -15.14 -1.02 0.87
CA LEU A 268 -14.70 -2.36 1.27
C LEU A 268 -15.88 -3.27 1.61
N ASN A 269 -16.89 -2.72 2.29
CA ASN A 269 -18.18 -3.37 2.53
C ASN A 269 -19.25 -2.31 2.86
N GLU A 270 -20.49 -2.75 3.14
CA GLU A 270 -21.62 -1.86 3.41
C GLU A 270 -21.42 -0.87 4.57
N ASN A 271 -20.51 -1.15 5.50
CA ASN A 271 -20.31 -0.36 6.73
C ASN A 271 -18.92 0.29 6.82
N LEU A 272 -18.05 0.12 5.82
CA LEU A 272 -16.69 0.64 5.88
C LEU A 272 -16.20 1.09 4.50
N TRP A 273 -16.18 2.40 4.32
CA TRP A 273 -15.62 3.05 3.15
C TRP A 273 -14.44 3.91 3.58
N ILE A 274 -13.55 4.21 2.63
CA ILE A 274 -12.35 5.02 2.88
C ILE A 274 -12.36 6.16 1.87
N ALA A 275 -12.30 7.39 2.36
CA ALA A 275 -12.03 8.57 1.56
C ALA A 275 -10.53 8.91 1.65
N HIS A 276 -9.88 8.97 0.49
CA HIS A 276 -8.47 9.30 0.34
C HIS A 276 -8.31 10.80 0.15
N VAL A 277 -7.58 11.47 1.04
CA VAL A 277 -7.46 12.93 1.13
C VAL A 277 -5.99 13.32 1.24
N ASN A 278 -5.35 13.58 0.10
CA ASN A 278 -3.89 13.73 0.00
C ASN A 278 -3.17 12.53 0.69
N ASP A 279 -2.35 12.77 1.71
CA ASP A 279 -1.64 11.72 2.47
C ASP A 279 -2.42 11.20 3.70
N ALA A 280 -3.72 11.50 3.76
CA ALA A 280 -4.64 11.11 4.83
C ALA A 280 -5.74 10.18 4.32
N GLU A 281 -6.23 9.31 5.21
CA GLU A 281 -7.34 8.41 4.94
C GLU A 281 -8.43 8.63 6.01
N HIS A 282 -9.66 8.79 5.55
CA HIS A 282 -10.83 9.03 6.39
C HIS A 282 -11.77 7.85 6.27
N MET A 283 -12.00 7.12 7.37
CA MET A 283 -12.95 6.01 7.37
C MET A 283 -14.37 6.53 7.48
N LEU A 284 -15.18 6.26 6.47
CA LEU A 284 -16.58 6.59 6.40
C LEU A 284 -17.38 5.34 6.81
N GLY A 285 -18.02 5.35 7.97
CA GLY A 285 -18.88 4.27 8.47
C GLY A 285 -18.34 3.42 9.64
N ALA A 286 -17.04 3.47 9.92
CA ALA A 286 -16.46 2.96 11.18
C ALA A 286 -16.29 4.10 12.19
N HIS A 287 -16.19 3.77 13.49
CA HIS A 287 -16.02 4.77 14.55
C HIS A 287 -14.74 5.58 14.26
N GLU A 288 -14.88 6.86 13.90
CA GLU A 288 -13.81 7.79 13.45
C GLU A 288 -12.62 7.95 14.44
N ARG A 289 -12.72 7.37 15.65
CA ARG A 289 -11.73 7.50 16.72
C ARG A 289 -10.33 7.04 16.35
N LEU A 290 -10.21 5.98 15.54
CA LEU A 290 -8.89 5.38 15.25
C LEU A 290 -7.99 6.28 14.41
N PHE A 291 -8.54 6.90 13.37
CA PHE A 291 -7.76 7.71 12.41
C PHE A 291 -7.88 9.21 12.68
N SER A 292 -8.67 9.62 13.69
CA SER A 292 -8.69 11.00 14.16
C SER A 292 -7.28 11.49 14.52
N ASN A 293 -6.88 12.64 13.99
CA ASN A 293 -5.54 13.23 14.13
C ASN A 293 -4.40 12.48 13.43
N GLN A 294 -4.66 11.71 12.37
CA GLN A 294 -3.64 11.05 11.52
C GLN A 294 -2.60 10.19 12.24
N LYS A 295 -2.86 9.71 13.46
CA LYS A 295 -1.86 8.93 14.22
C LYS A 295 -1.50 7.60 13.57
N TYR A 296 -2.31 7.12 12.64
CA TYR A 296 -2.19 5.80 12.05
C TYR A 296 -2.26 5.83 10.52
N HIS A 297 -1.48 4.96 9.88
CA HIS A 297 -1.64 4.54 8.48
C HIS A 297 -2.39 3.21 8.44
N LEU A 298 -3.47 3.12 7.65
CA LEU A 298 -4.12 1.84 7.44
C LEU A 298 -3.18 0.93 6.63
N LYS A 299 -3.07 -0.33 7.02
CA LYS A 299 -2.33 -1.34 6.25
C LYS A 299 -3.28 -2.22 5.47
N TYR A 300 -4.27 -2.78 6.15
CA TYR A 300 -5.35 -3.55 5.52
C TYR A 300 -6.48 -3.78 6.52
N ILE A 301 -7.62 -4.21 6.00
CA ILE A 301 -8.80 -4.57 6.77
C ILE A 301 -9.13 -6.02 6.45
N GLN A 302 -9.41 -6.81 7.47
CA GLN A 302 -9.73 -8.21 7.28
C GLN A 302 -10.69 -8.73 8.36
N ARG A 303 -11.79 -9.38 7.93
CA ARG A 303 -12.74 -10.10 8.80
C ARG A 303 -13.20 -9.31 10.04
N GLY A 304 -13.52 -8.04 9.89
CA GLY A 304 -13.97 -7.20 11.01
C GLY A 304 -12.82 -6.66 11.88
N PHE A 305 -11.57 -6.74 11.40
CA PHE A 305 -10.40 -6.12 11.99
C PHE A 305 -9.76 -5.09 11.07
N ILE A 306 -9.16 -4.09 11.68
CA ILE A 306 -8.35 -3.04 11.09
C ILE A 306 -6.91 -3.30 11.56
N VAL A 307 -5.97 -3.42 10.61
CA VAL A 307 -4.54 -3.41 10.89
C VAL A 307 -4.00 -2.05 10.49
N ALA A 308 -3.45 -1.32 11.46
CA ALA A 308 -2.93 0.01 11.26
C ALA A 308 -1.55 0.18 11.88
N GLN A 309 -0.74 1.05 11.31
CA GLN A 309 0.60 1.38 11.79
C GLN A 309 0.60 2.80 12.35
N ASN A 310 1.01 2.95 13.60
CA ASN A 310 1.20 4.25 14.22
C ASN A 310 2.34 5.01 13.51
N LYS A 311 2.07 6.22 13.02
CA LYS A 311 3.03 7.03 12.25
C LYS A 311 4.25 7.45 13.08
N GLN A 312 4.08 7.68 14.38
CA GLN A 312 5.14 8.18 15.26
C GLN A 312 6.09 7.07 15.70
N SER A 313 5.53 5.97 16.23
CA SER A 313 6.34 4.87 16.74
C SER A 313 6.77 3.88 15.67
N GLY A 314 6.13 3.93 14.48
CA GLY A 314 6.26 2.92 13.44
C GLY A 314 5.66 1.57 13.82
N LYS A 315 5.06 1.43 15.01
CA LYS A 315 4.51 0.17 15.51
C LYS A 315 3.12 -0.09 14.94
N TRP A 316 2.83 -1.36 14.70
CA TRP A 316 1.57 -1.86 14.19
C TRP A 316 0.63 -2.19 15.34
N GLY A 317 -0.67 -2.08 15.09
CA GLY A 317 -1.75 -2.43 15.99
C GLY A 317 -2.85 -3.17 15.26
N LEU A 318 -3.52 -4.06 15.99
CA LEU A 318 -4.69 -4.80 15.56
C LEU A 318 -5.90 -4.26 16.30
N TYR A 319 -6.93 -3.86 15.55
CA TYR A 319 -8.13 -3.25 16.07
C TYR A 319 -9.36 -3.94 15.50
N LYS A 320 -10.48 -3.89 16.20
CA LYS A 320 -11.78 -4.23 15.62
C LYS A 320 -12.27 -3.08 14.74
N THR A 321 -13.14 -3.35 13.78
CA THR A 321 -13.78 -2.31 12.94
C THR A 321 -14.56 -1.26 13.72
N GLY A 322 -14.98 -1.58 14.96
CA GLY A 322 -15.57 -0.61 15.89
C GLY A 322 -14.60 0.38 16.53
N GLY A 323 -13.29 0.28 16.26
CA GLY A 323 -12.27 1.16 16.82
C GLY A 323 -11.56 0.63 18.07
N GLU A 324 -12.06 -0.46 18.67
CA GLU A 324 -11.47 -1.08 19.86
C GLU A 324 -10.11 -1.71 19.54
N ALA A 325 -9.08 -1.35 20.29
CA ALA A 325 -7.78 -2.03 20.22
C ALA A 325 -7.91 -3.47 20.71
N VAL A 326 -7.48 -4.42 19.88
CA VAL A 326 -7.22 -5.79 20.32
C VAL A 326 -5.88 -5.79 21.04
N GLU A 327 -4.84 -5.36 20.32
CA GLU A 327 -3.51 -5.16 20.90
C GLU A 327 -2.63 -4.28 19.99
N GLU A 328 -1.63 -3.61 20.57
CA GLU A 328 -0.76 -2.64 19.89
C GLU A 328 0.73 -2.90 20.14
N GLY A 329 1.60 -2.13 19.50
CA GLY A 329 3.05 -2.14 19.77
C GLY A 329 3.82 -3.24 19.03
N PHE A 330 3.26 -3.77 17.95
CA PHE A 330 3.91 -4.78 17.11
C PHE A 330 4.92 -4.13 16.17
N ASP A 331 5.98 -4.84 15.79
CA ASP A 331 6.88 -4.42 14.72
C ASP A 331 6.25 -4.63 13.35
N PHE A 332 5.44 -5.68 13.22
CA PHE A 332 4.84 -6.11 11.98
C PHE A 332 3.65 -7.04 12.23
N ILE A 333 2.66 -7.03 11.33
CA ILE A 333 1.51 -7.95 11.39
C ILE A 333 1.24 -8.54 10.00
N LEU A 334 1.31 -9.86 9.89
CA LEU A 334 0.81 -10.63 8.75
C LEU A 334 -0.57 -11.18 9.08
N ALA A 335 -1.36 -11.47 8.06
CA ALA A 335 -2.63 -12.15 8.24
C ALA A 335 -2.84 -13.19 7.13
N ASP A 336 -3.49 -14.28 7.49
CA ASP A 336 -4.06 -15.24 6.56
C ASP A 336 -5.56 -15.32 6.80
N SER A 337 -6.27 -16.21 6.08
CA SER A 337 -7.72 -16.31 6.20
C SER A 337 -8.21 -16.43 7.66
N ASN A 338 -7.50 -17.08 8.58
CA ASN A 338 -8.00 -17.37 9.93
C ASN A 338 -7.27 -16.63 11.07
N TYR A 339 -6.04 -16.17 10.83
CA TYR A 339 -5.16 -15.67 11.88
C TYR A 339 -4.45 -14.37 11.54
N PHE A 340 -4.10 -13.64 12.60
CA PHE A 340 -3.17 -12.52 12.60
C PHE A 340 -1.89 -12.95 13.31
N TYR A 341 -0.78 -12.74 12.64
CA TYR A 341 0.57 -13.12 13.03
C TYR A 341 1.34 -11.85 13.38
N CYS A 342 1.51 -11.60 14.67
CA CYS A 342 1.97 -10.32 15.18
C CYS A 342 3.39 -10.44 15.75
N GLN A 343 4.33 -9.69 15.19
CA GLN A 343 5.74 -9.75 15.58
C GLN A 343 6.09 -8.69 16.64
N ARG A 344 6.89 -9.06 17.64
CA ARG A 344 7.57 -8.15 18.58
C ARG A 344 9.03 -8.55 18.73
N GLY A 345 9.94 -7.70 18.28
CA GLY A 345 11.35 -8.05 18.11
C GLY A 345 11.49 -9.26 17.19
N ASN A 346 12.18 -10.30 17.65
CA ASN A 346 12.39 -11.54 16.89
C ASN A 346 11.42 -12.66 17.28
N LYS A 347 10.27 -12.33 17.88
CA LYS A 347 9.30 -13.33 18.33
C LYS A 347 7.89 -13.01 17.86
N TRP A 348 7.05 -14.04 17.86
CA TRP A 348 5.73 -14.00 17.26
C TRP A 348 4.62 -14.38 18.23
N ASP A 349 3.55 -13.61 18.17
CA ASP A 349 2.26 -13.88 18.79
C ASP A 349 1.21 -14.14 17.71
N ILE A 350 0.19 -14.93 18.03
CA ILE A 350 -0.86 -15.32 17.09
C ILE A 350 -2.21 -14.95 17.69
N TYR A 351 -3.05 -14.27 16.91
CA TYR A 351 -4.43 -13.95 17.26
C TYR A 351 -5.36 -14.58 16.22
N ASN A 352 -6.46 -15.16 16.67
CA ASN A 352 -7.49 -15.66 15.75
C ASN A 352 -8.51 -14.57 15.39
N ALA A 353 -9.41 -14.89 14.47
CA ALA A 353 -10.51 -14.03 14.06
C ALA A 353 -11.53 -13.67 15.17
N PHE A 354 -11.36 -14.17 16.40
CA PHE A 354 -12.16 -13.82 17.57
C PHE A 354 -11.38 -12.96 18.57
N SER A 355 -10.29 -12.30 18.15
CA SER A 355 -9.41 -11.49 18.99
C SER A 355 -8.71 -12.25 20.14
N ARG A 356 -8.73 -13.59 20.12
CA ARG A 356 -8.06 -14.40 21.15
C ARG A 356 -6.60 -14.64 20.75
N LYS A 357 -5.69 -14.32 21.67
CA LYS A 357 -4.29 -14.73 21.60
C LYS A 357 -4.15 -16.24 21.83
N LEU A 358 -3.43 -16.93 20.95
CA LEU A 358 -3.33 -18.40 20.96
C LEU A 358 -2.10 -18.93 21.72
N ASN A 359 -1.17 -18.07 22.10
CA ASN A 359 0.09 -18.48 22.69
C ASN A 359 0.43 -17.68 23.96
N ASP A 360 0.74 -18.39 25.05
CA ASP A 360 1.19 -17.76 26.30
C ASP A 360 2.66 -17.29 26.20
N LYS A 361 3.48 -18.08 25.51
CA LYS A 361 4.88 -17.76 25.20
C LYS A 361 5.02 -17.51 23.71
N GLN A 362 5.78 -16.49 23.36
CA GLN A 362 6.01 -16.11 21.96
C GLN A 362 6.84 -17.19 21.24
N PHE A 363 6.52 -17.43 19.97
CA PHE A 363 7.24 -18.34 19.09
C PHE A 363 8.49 -17.68 18.49
N GLU A 364 9.49 -18.50 18.14
CA GLU A 364 10.72 -18.03 17.50
C GLU A 364 10.47 -17.69 16.03
N GLU A 365 9.75 -18.57 15.33
CA GLU A 365 9.36 -18.43 13.93
C GLU A 365 7.96 -19.02 13.75
N ILE A 366 7.28 -18.60 12.68
CA ILE A 366 5.93 -19.03 12.31
C ILE A 366 5.83 -19.13 10.78
N SER A 367 4.83 -19.84 10.28
CA SER A 367 4.44 -19.83 8.88
C SER A 367 2.91 -19.73 8.74
N LEU A 368 2.42 -19.48 7.52
CA LEU A 368 0.99 -19.40 7.21
C LEU A 368 0.28 -20.71 7.55
N SER A 369 -0.99 -20.63 7.95
CA SER A 369 -1.73 -21.81 8.36
C SER A 369 -2.04 -22.74 7.21
N ILE A 370 -2.00 -24.04 7.49
CA ILE A 370 -2.40 -25.13 6.59
C ILE A 370 -3.69 -25.71 7.16
N GLN A 371 -4.81 -25.51 6.47
CA GLN A 371 -6.15 -25.93 6.92
C GLN A 371 -6.46 -25.59 8.39
N ARG A 372 -6.15 -24.34 8.78
CA ARG A 372 -6.29 -23.80 10.16
C ARG A 372 -5.23 -24.25 11.17
N ASN A 373 -4.29 -25.12 10.83
CA ASN A 373 -3.22 -25.49 11.75
C ASN A 373 -1.96 -24.67 11.44
N ILE A 374 -1.26 -24.22 12.46
CA ILE A 374 -0.21 -23.20 12.31
C ILE A 374 1.16 -23.84 12.52
N PRO A 375 2.03 -23.85 11.51
CA PRO A 375 3.42 -24.23 11.68
C PRO A 375 4.14 -23.19 12.54
N VAL A 376 4.75 -23.63 13.64
CA VAL A 376 5.42 -22.75 14.60
C VAL A 376 6.74 -23.36 15.08
N LYS A 377 7.72 -22.50 15.37
CA LYS A 377 9.03 -22.91 15.89
C LYS A 377 9.19 -22.53 17.36
N LYS A 378 9.59 -23.51 18.16
CA LYS A 378 9.82 -23.35 19.60
C LYS A 378 11.00 -24.23 20.03
N ASN A 379 11.90 -23.66 20.82
CA ASN A 379 13.12 -24.32 21.27
C ASN A 379 13.99 -24.82 20.10
N GLY A 380 14.05 -24.05 19.00
CA GLY A 380 14.82 -24.41 17.81
C GLY A 380 14.16 -25.40 16.85
N PHE A 381 13.01 -25.98 17.19
CA PHE A 381 12.34 -27.00 16.37
C PHE A 381 10.94 -26.59 15.94
N TRP A 382 10.56 -27.01 14.73
CA TRP A 382 9.23 -26.81 14.17
C TRP A 382 8.25 -27.88 14.64
N GLY A 383 7.01 -27.44 14.84
CA GLY A 383 5.84 -28.24 15.12
C GLY A 383 4.58 -27.52 14.63
N PHE A 384 3.41 -27.99 15.07
CA PHE A 384 2.13 -27.38 14.70
C PHE A 384 1.27 -27.13 15.93
N VAL A 385 0.52 -26.04 15.91
CA VAL A 385 -0.54 -25.75 16.88
C VAL A 385 -1.89 -25.65 16.16
N ASP A 386 -2.96 -26.01 16.86
CA ASP A 386 -4.33 -25.96 16.35
C ASP A 386 -4.96 -24.56 16.50
N PHE A 387 -6.27 -24.45 16.19
CA PHE A 387 -7.04 -23.21 16.31
C PHE A 387 -7.15 -22.69 17.76
N MET A 388 -6.96 -23.55 18.75
CA MET A 388 -6.98 -23.21 20.17
C MET A 388 -5.60 -22.82 20.70
N GLY A 389 -4.54 -23.05 19.92
CA GLY A 389 -3.14 -22.86 20.30
C GLY A 389 -2.50 -24.10 20.91
N ASP A 390 -3.21 -25.23 20.94
CA ASP A 390 -2.73 -26.47 21.54
C ASP A 390 -1.78 -27.18 20.57
N PRO A 391 -0.66 -27.77 21.05
CA PRO A 391 0.27 -28.48 20.19
C PRO A 391 -0.39 -29.71 19.54
N LEU A 392 -0.52 -29.66 18.21
CA LEU A 392 -1.02 -30.77 17.39
C LEU A 392 0.13 -31.72 17.00
N VAL A 393 1.31 -31.15 16.76
CA VAL A 393 2.53 -31.88 16.39
C VAL A 393 3.69 -31.38 17.22
N SER A 394 4.44 -32.31 17.81
CA SER A 394 5.58 -32.00 18.68
C SER A 394 6.65 -31.19 17.95
N TYR A 395 7.27 -30.24 18.65
CA TYR A 395 8.39 -29.41 18.18
C TYR A 395 9.66 -30.25 18.02
N LYS A 396 9.81 -30.95 16.89
CA LYS A 396 10.95 -31.86 16.64
C LYS A 396 11.54 -31.79 15.24
N PHE A 397 10.93 -31.04 14.33
CA PHE A 397 11.39 -30.96 12.95
C PHE A 397 12.42 -29.84 12.78
N ASP A 398 13.41 -30.08 11.93
CA ASP A 398 14.40 -29.08 11.54
C ASP A 398 13.73 -27.96 10.74
N GLN A 399 12.75 -28.32 9.92
CA GLN A 399 11.99 -27.44 9.05
C GLN A 399 10.64 -28.07 8.68
N VAL A 400 9.64 -27.24 8.39
CA VAL A 400 8.36 -27.67 7.81
C VAL A 400 8.00 -26.77 6.63
N ALA A 401 7.26 -27.30 5.67
CA ALA A 401 6.74 -26.55 4.53
C ALA A 401 5.33 -27.04 4.13
N PRO A 402 4.52 -26.20 3.45
CA PRO A 402 3.21 -26.62 2.96
C PRO A 402 3.29 -27.78 1.96
N GLY A 403 2.33 -28.70 2.04
CA GLY A 403 2.10 -29.75 1.05
C GLY A 403 0.79 -29.55 0.28
N ILE A 404 0.31 -30.61 -0.35
CA ILE A 404 -0.98 -30.68 -1.07
C ILE A 404 -2.10 -30.91 -0.05
N GLU A 405 -3.18 -30.14 -0.16
CA GLU A 405 -4.37 -30.22 0.71
C GLU A 405 -4.08 -30.16 2.23
N ASN A 406 -4.19 -31.29 2.94
CA ASN A 406 -4.03 -31.43 4.40
C ASN A 406 -2.63 -31.93 4.79
N GLN A 407 -1.72 -32.02 3.82
CA GLN A 407 -0.38 -32.54 3.98
C GLN A 407 0.63 -31.43 4.22
N TYR A 408 1.79 -31.82 4.75
CA TYR A 408 2.93 -30.96 4.94
C TYR A 408 4.22 -31.74 4.69
N LEU A 409 5.25 -31.00 4.29
CA LEU A 409 6.61 -31.50 4.26
C LEU A 409 7.26 -31.27 5.61
N ALA A 410 7.98 -32.26 6.09
CA ALA A 410 8.77 -32.14 7.31
C ALA A 410 10.19 -32.63 7.09
N ARG A 411 11.15 -31.82 7.54
CA ARG A 411 12.55 -32.14 7.55
C ARG A 411 12.96 -32.65 8.93
N TYR A 412 13.51 -33.85 8.97
CA TYR A 412 13.96 -34.50 10.20
C TYR A 412 15.36 -35.10 10.00
N VAL A 413 16.31 -34.67 10.82
CA VAL A 413 17.73 -35.05 10.73
C VAL A 413 18.27 -34.80 9.32
N GLY A 414 17.93 -33.64 8.76
CA GLY A 414 18.44 -33.17 7.47
C GLY A 414 17.75 -33.74 6.23
N LYS A 415 16.82 -34.69 6.36
CA LYS A 415 16.07 -35.31 5.26
C LYS A 415 14.61 -34.90 5.27
N TRP A 416 14.01 -34.75 4.09
CA TRP A 416 12.61 -34.40 3.90
C TRP A 416 11.73 -35.65 3.76
N GLY A 417 10.51 -35.56 4.28
CA GLY A 417 9.41 -36.50 4.08
C GLY A 417 8.08 -35.77 3.92
N ILE A 418 7.03 -36.53 3.61
CA ILE A 418 5.65 -36.06 3.38
C ILE A 418 4.76 -36.67 4.45
N ALA A 419 3.95 -35.85 5.12
CA ALA A 419 3.05 -36.31 6.18
C ALA A 419 1.70 -35.60 6.13
N ASN A 420 0.67 -36.29 6.62
CA ASN A 420 -0.63 -35.73 6.95
C ASN A 420 -0.65 -35.21 8.39
N LEU A 421 -1.44 -34.16 8.65
CA LEU A 421 -1.77 -33.78 10.03
C LEU A 421 -2.67 -34.84 10.71
N PRO A 422 -2.50 -35.12 12.02
CA PRO A 422 -1.48 -34.56 12.89
C PRO A 422 -0.06 -35.10 12.59
N GLU A 423 0.17 -36.40 12.44
CA GLU A 423 1.51 -36.89 12.04
C GLU A 423 1.46 -38.30 11.43
N SER A 424 0.80 -38.44 10.28
CA SER A 424 0.78 -39.71 9.53
C SER A 424 1.69 -39.60 8.31
N TRP A 425 2.86 -40.23 8.35
CA TRP A 425 3.81 -40.23 7.25
C TRP A 425 3.25 -40.94 6.02
N LEU A 426 3.20 -40.22 4.91
CA LEU A 426 2.95 -40.75 3.57
C LEU A 426 4.26 -41.22 2.94
N ALA A 427 5.32 -40.42 3.12
CA ALA A 427 6.68 -40.77 2.74
C ALA A 427 7.64 -40.38 3.88
N LEU A 428 8.41 -41.34 4.38
CA LEU A 428 9.33 -41.11 5.51
C LEU A 428 10.43 -40.09 5.15
N PRO A 429 11.02 -39.39 6.14
CA PRO A 429 12.15 -38.49 5.93
C PRO A 429 13.41 -39.20 5.41
N GLU A 430 13.55 -39.33 4.10
CA GLU A 430 14.73 -39.92 3.46
C GLU A 430 15.22 -39.18 2.21
N PHE A 431 14.54 -38.11 1.81
CA PHE A 431 14.81 -37.35 0.60
C PHE A 431 15.70 -36.14 0.86
N ASP A 432 16.55 -35.82 -0.11
CA ASP A 432 17.44 -34.65 -0.06
C ASP A 432 16.64 -33.35 -0.26
N THR A 433 15.67 -33.37 -1.18
CA THR A 433 14.74 -32.28 -1.46
C THR A 433 13.37 -32.87 -1.81
N ILE A 434 12.30 -32.11 -1.55
CA ILE A 434 10.96 -32.38 -2.06
C ILE A 434 10.42 -31.07 -2.60
N GLU A 435 10.05 -31.05 -3.88
CA GLU A 435 9.34 -29.94 -4.53
C GLU A 435 7.85 -30.31 -4.61
N VAL A 436 6.98 -29.34 -4.34
CA VAL A 436 5.52 -29.51 -4.35
C VAL A 436 4.96 -28.81 -5.58
N ASP A 437 4.22 -29.56 -6.39
CA ASP A 437 3.40 -29.07 -7.50
C ASP A 437 1.91 -29.10 -7.09
N THR A 438 0.99 -28.61 -7.93
CA THR A 438 -0.45 -28.62 -7.65
C THR A 438 -1.00 -30.02 -7.36
N LYS A 439 -0.42 -31.06 -7.98
CA LYS A 439 -0.91 -32.45 -7.85
C LYS A 439 0.16 -33.48 -7.49
N PHE A 440 1.42 -33.09 -7.41
CA PHE A 440 2.51 -34.04 -7.29
C PHE A 440 3.58 -33.59 -6.31
N TYR A 441 4.28 -34.56 -5.72
CA TYR A 441 5.54 -34.33 -5.03
C TYR A 441 6.70 -34.88 -5.84
N LEU A 442 7.72 -34.05 -6.07
CA LEU A 442 8.97 -34.43 -6.70
C LEU A 442 10.07 -34.51 -5.65
N ALA A 443 10.33 -35.72 -5.17
CA ALA A 443 11.35 -35.97 -4.17
C ALA A 443 12.66 -36.45 -4.80
N ARG A 444 13.80 -35.86 -4.44
CA ARG A 444 15.12 -36.27 -4.92
C ARG A 444 15.88 -37.03 -3.85
N LYS A 445 16.49 -38.15 -4.23
CA LYS A 445 17.40 -38.93 -3.38
C LYS A 445 18.61 -39.36 -4.20
N GLY A 446 19.73 -38.65 -4.02
CA GLY A 446 20.89 -38.78 -4.89
C GLY A 446 20.58 -38.33 -6.33
N ARG A 447 20.82 -39.20 -7.31
CA ARG A 447 20.54 -38.93 -8.75
C ARG A 447 19.14 -39.37 -9.20
N ALA A 448 18.35 -39.98 -8.31
CA ALA A 448 17.02 -40.47 -8.65
C ALA A 448 15.95 -39.48 -8.21
N THR A 449 14.94 -39.32 -9.07
CA THR A 449 13.71 -38.57 -8.79
C THR A 449 12.59 -39.56 -8.49
N TYR A 450 11.87 -39.32 -7.41
CA TYR A 450 10.70 -40.05 -6.95
C TYR A 450 9.50 -39.13 -7.08
N ILE A 451 8.47 -39.62 -7.75
CA ILE A 451 7.27 -38.85 -8.07
C ILE A 451 6.13 -39.47 -7.27
N PHE A 452 5.53 -38.69 -6.38
CA PHE A 452 4.34 -39.09 -5.64
C PHE A 452 3.11 -38.32 -6.14
N ASP A 453 1.94 -38.95 -6.09
CA ASP A 453 0.68 -38.26 -6.31
C ASP A 453 0.24 -37.44 -5.08
N ASP A 454 -0.95 -36.85 -5.18
CA ASP A 454 -1.57 -36.06 -4.12
C ASP A 454 -2.02 -36.89 -2.90
N ASN A 455 -2.11 -38.23 -3.02
CA ASN A 455 -2.35 -39.12 -1.88
C ASN A 455 -1.04 -39.54 -1.19
N GLY A 456 0.11 -39.22 -1.79
CA GLY A 456 1.43 -39.62 -1.33
C GLY A 456 1.85 -41.02 -1.80
N ASP A 457 1.17 -41.58 -2.79
CA ASP A 457 1.52 -42.86 -3.40
C ASP A 457 2.63 -42.67 -4.44
N LEU A 458 3.63 -43.56 -4.44
CA LEU A 458 4.76 -43.48 -5.37
C LEU A 458 4.33 -43.90 -6.79
N LEU A 459 4.30 -42.96 -7.72
CA LEU A 459 3.98 -43.18 -9.13
C LEU A 459 5.17 -43.74 -9.91
N LEU A 460 6.34 -43.10 -9.78
CA LEU A 460 7.53 -43.46 -10.55
C LEU A 460 8.82 -43.10 -9.81
N ARG A 461 9.79 -44.00 -9.90
CA ARG A 461 11.20 -43.73 -9.64
C ARG A 461 11.95 -43.69 -10.96
N THR A 462 12.58 -42.57 -11.28
CA THR A 462 13.26 -42.39 -12.56
C THR A 462 14.62 -41.70 -12.43
N GLY A 463 15.47 -41.92 -13.45
CA GLY A 463 16.70 -41.17 -13.68
C GLY A 463 16.56 -40.10 -14.77
N TYR A 464 15.38 -39.97 -15.41
CA TYR A 464 15.11 -38.93 -16.39
C TYR A 464 15.13 -37.54 -15.73
N GLU A 465 15.42 -36.52 -16.53
CA GLU A 465 15.14 -35.13 -16.14
C GLU A 465 13.61 -34.96 -16.05
N VAL A 466 13.12 -34.41 -14.93
CA VAL A 466 11.68 -34.27 -14.67
C VAL A 466 11.35 -32.78 -14.57
N SER A 467 10.31 -32.36 -15.28
CA SER A 467 9.74 -31.01 -15.17
C SER A 467 8.22 -31.08 -15.16
N VAL A 468 7.56 -30.19 -14.44
CA VAL A 468 6.09 -30.10 -14.41
C VAL A 468 5.65 -28.79 -15.04
N GLU A 469 4.72 -28.89 -15.99
CA GLU A 469 4.12 -27.72 -16.63
C GLU A 469 2.65 -28.01 -16.94
N ASN A 470 1.75 -27.11 -16.51
CA ASN A 470 0.30 -27.22 -16.71
C ASN A 470 -0.30 -28.55 -16.22
N ASP A 471 0.07 -28.98 -14.99
CA ASP A 471 -0.32 -30.26 -14.37
C ASP A 471 0.12 -31.53 -15.15
N ILE A 472 1.14 -31.42 -16.01
CA ILE A 472 1.71 -32.54 -16.76
C ILE A 472 3.16 -32.71 -16.34
N ILE A 473 3.51 -33.92 -15.95
CA ILE A 473 4.90 -34.29 -15.69
C ILE A 473 5.54 -34.69 -17.00
N TYR A 474 6.53 -33.93 -17.43
CA TYR A 474 7.38 -34.27 -18.57
C TYR A 474 8.60 -35.04 -18.10
N LEU A 475 8.88 -36.13 -18.81
CA LEU A 475 10.09 -36.91 -18.66
C LEU A 475 11.00 -36.56 -19.83
N LYS A 476 12.24 -36.17 -19.56
CA LYS A 476 13.16 -35.74 -20.60
C LYS A 476 14.43 -36.57 -20.59
N GLU A 477 14.82 -36.99 -21.79
CA GLU A 477 16.08 -37.66 -22.06
C GLU A 477 16.62 -37.16 -23.40
N ASN A 478 17.77 -36.49 -23.38
CA ASN A 478 18.33 -35.76 -24.52
C ASN A 478 17.30 -34.75 -25.08
N ASP A 479 17.03 -34.81 -26.40
CA ASP A 479 16.05 -33.97 -27.11
C ASP A 479 14.66 -34.61 -27.19
N HIS A 480 14.40 -35.67 -26.44
CA HIS A 480 13.11 -36.37 -26.43
C HIS A 480 12.37 -36.14 -25.12
N LEU A 481 11.06 -36.00 -25.27
CA LEU A 481 10.06 -35.84 -24.23
C LEU A 481 9.18 -37.08 -24.17
N GLY A 482 8.86 -37.44 -22.94
CA GLY A 482 7.84 -38.37 -22.51
C GLY A 482 6.97 -37.65 -21.49
N LEU A 483 5.98 -38.35 -20.94
CA LEU A 483 5.10 -37.76 -19.94
C LEU A 483 4.55 -38.81 -18.98
N ILE A 484 4.14 -38.36 -17.80
CA ILE A 484 3.21 -39.09 -16.95
C ILE A 484 1.84 -38.42 -17.10
N THR A 485 0.87 -39.21 -17.55
CA THR A 485 -0.51 -38.73 -17.77
C THR A 485 -1.18 -38.37 -16.45
N ALA A 486 -2.29 -37.65 -16.51
CA ALA A 486 -3.05 -37.26 -15.31
C ALA A 486 -3.54 -38.46 -14.46
N ILE A 487 -3.64 -39.65 -15.06
CA ILE A 487 -4.03 -40.90 -14.36
C ILE A 487 -2.83 -41.83 -14.09
N GLY A 488 -1.60 -41.30 -14.15
CA GLY A 488 -0.38 -42.03 -13.78
C GLY A 488 0.20 -42.95 -14.85
N SER A 489 -0.40 -43.04 -16.04
CA SER A 489 0.19 -43.82 -17.15
C SER A 489 1.49 -43.16 -17.64
N ILE A 490 2.55 -43.94 -17.76
CA ILE A 490 3.89 -43.47 -18.13
C ILE A 490 4.12 -43.67 -19.63
N VAL A 491 4.61 -42.62 -20.28
CA VAL A 491 5.04 -42.63 -21.68
C VAL A 491 6.51 -42.24 -21.73
N ASP A 492 7.36 -43.18 -22.13
CA ASP A 492 8.81 -42.95 -22.17
C ASP A 492 9.22 -41.85 -23.17
N PRO A 493 10.35 -41.15 -22.92
CA PRO A 493 10.86 -40.12 -23.80
C PRO A 493 11.08 -40.59 -25.24
N GLN A 494 10.27 -40.06 -26.17
CA GLN A 494 10.38 -40.40 -27.60
C GLN A 494 9.83 -39.33 -28.55
N TYR A 495 9.29 -38.22 -28.04
CA TYR A 495 8.67 -37.15 -28.83
C TYR A 495 9.50 -35.88 -28.77
N LYS A 496 9.55 -35.10 -29.84
CA LYS A 496 10.21 -33.78 -29.85
C LYS A 496 9.40 -32.71 -29.12
N SER A 497 8.08 -32.83 -29.13
CA SER A 497 7.17 -31.94 -28.41
C SER A 497 5.89 -32.66 -28.02
N ILE A 498 5.28 -32.23 -26.92
CA ILE A 498 4.03 -32.79 -26.40
C ILE A 498 3.18 -31.59 -25.95
N LYS A 499 1.91 -31.55 -26.35
CA LYS A 499 0.94 -30.50 -25.99
C LYS A 499 -0.37 -31.15 -25.55
N LYS A 500 -0.92 -30.74 -24.42
CA LYS A 500 -2.25 -31.18 -23.98
C LYS A 500 -3.36 -30.41 -24.71
N VAL A 501 -4.39 -31.14 -25.16
CA VAL A 501 -5.59 -30.61 -25.81
C VAL A 501 -6.79 -31.38 -25.25
N GLY A 502 -7.63 -30.72 -24.46
CA GLY A 502 -8.59 -31.44 -23.61
C GLY A 502 -7.85 -32.32 -22.61
N ASP A 503 -8.27 -33.59 -22.48
CA ASP A 503 -7.55 -34.60 -21.68
C ASP A 503 -6.55 -35.45 -22.49
N PHE A 504 -6.29 -35.08 -23.74
CA PHE A 504 -5.46 -35.82 -24.67
C PHE A 504 -4.12 -35.12 -24.89
N TYR A 505 -3.14 -35.83 -25.45
CA TYR A 505 -1.78 -35.36 -25.65
C TYR A 505 -1.39 -35.44 -27.13
N VAL A 506 -1.25 -34.28 -27.77
CA VAL A 506 -0.75 -34.13 -29.14
C VAL A 506 0.77 -34.17 -29.10
N CYS A 507 1.35 -35.21 -29.68
CA CYS A 507 2.76 -35.53 -29.60
C CYS A 507 3.40 -35.46 -30.99
N LYS A 508 4.51 -34.74 -31.13
CA LYS A 508 5.26 -34.63 -32.38
C LYS A 508 6.47 -35.55 -32.36
N LYS A 509 6.49 -36.53 -33.26
CA LYS A 509 7.65 -37.39 -33.50
C LYS A 509 8.25 -37.00 -34.86
N ASP A 510 9.36 -36.27 -34.84
CA ASP A 510 9.96 -35.69 -36.04
C ASP A 510 8.99 -34.79 -36.84
N SER A 511 8.59 -35.22 -38.04
CA SER A 511 7.63 -34.51 -38.91
C SER A 511 6.19 -35.02 -38.76
N VAL A 512 5.97 -35.98 -37.88
CA VAL A 512 4.70 -36.70 -37.75
C VAL A 512 4.02 -36.34 -36.44
N LEU A 513 2.70 -36.14 -36.50
CA LEU A 513 1.84 -35.91 -35.34
C LEU A 513 1.17 -37.23 -34.93
N GLU A 514 1.24 -37.53 -33.64
CA GLU A 514 0.48 -38.59 -32.97
C GLU A 514 -0.38 -37.96 -31.87
N MET A 515 -1.46 -38.64 -31.48
CA MET A 515 -2.29 -38.19 -30.35
C MET A 515 -2.50 -39.34 -29.38
N LEU A 516 -2.27 -39.10 -28.11
CA LEU A 516 -2.47 -40.05 -27.02
C LEU A 516 -3.72 -39.69 -26.22
N ASN A 517 -4.47 -40.70 -25.80
CA ASN A 517 -5.55 -40.53 -24.84
C ASN A 517 -5.02 -40.43 -23.38
N PRO A 518 -5.87 -40.18 -22.38
CA PRO A 518 -5.46 -40.10 -20.98
C PRO A 518 -4.71 -41.34 -20.46
N TYR A 519 -4.92 -42.51 -21.07
CA TYR A 519 -4.27 -43.77 -20.72
C TYR A 519 -2.93 -43.99 -21.43
N GLY A 520 -2.41 -42.96 -22.12
CA GLY A 520 -1.16 -43.03 -22.88
C GLY A 520 -1.25 -43.87 -24.16
N ARG A 521 -2.46 -44.24 -24.60
CA ARG A 521 -2.67 -45.04 -25.82
C ARG A 521 -2.83 -44.14 -27.03
N LYS A 522 -2.22 -44.51 -28.15
CA LYS A 522 -2.34 -43.79 -29.42
C LYS A 522 -3.77 -43.90 -29.96
N VAL A 523 -4.38 -42.75 -30.25
CA VAL A 523 -5.67 -42.59 -30.93
C VAL A 523 -5.53 -41.95 -32.31
N LEU A 524 -4.46 -41.18 -32.55
CA LEU A 524 -4.00 -40.79 -33.88
C LEU A 524 -2.53 -41.18 -34.04
N THR A 525 -2.17 -41.59 -35.25
CA THR A 525 -0.87 -42.12 -35.63
C THR A 525 -0.35 -41.48 -36.91
N ALA A 526 0.88 -41.82 -37.29
CA ALA A 526 1.47 -41.43 -38.56
C ALA A 526 0.61 -41.72 -39.79
N VAL A 527 -0.14 -42.83 -39.76
CA VAL A 527 -0.97 -43.31 -40.89
C VAL A 527 -2.18 -42.39 -41.12
N ASP A 528 -2.59 -41.64 -40.09
CA ASP A 528 -3.73 -40.74 -40.17
C ASP A 528 -3.38 -39.43 -40.89
N GLU A 529 -2.10 -39.10 -41.05
CA GLU A 529 -1.58 -37.94 -41.80
C GLU A 529 -2.17 -36.58 -41.32
N VAL A 530 -2.48 -36.47 -40.04
CA VAL A 530 -2.94 -35.21 -39.44
C VAL A 530 -1.78 -34.23 -39.33
N GLN A 531 -1.95 -33.04 -39.90
CA GLN A 531 -0.94 -31.98 -39.89
C GLN A 531 -0.97 -31.19 -38.58
N GLU A 532 -2.16 -30.92 -38.04
CA GLU A 532 -2.34 -30.12 -36.83
C GLU A 532 -3.63 -30.49 -36.08
N VAL A 533 -3.61 -30.31 -34.76
CA VAL A 533 -4.78 -30.41 -33.87
C VAL A 533 -4.94 -29.08 -33.13
N PHE A 534 -6.03 -28.36 -33.40
CA PHE A 534 -6.21 -26.99 -32.91
C PHE A 534 -6.88 -26.94 -31.52
N SER A 535 -7.98 -27.67 -31.34
CA SER A 535 -8.81 -27.59 -30.14
C SER A 535 -9.60 -28.89 -29.90
N TYR A 536 -10.08 -29.05 -28.68
CA TYR A 536 -11.04 -30.09 -28.29
C TYR A 536 -12.26 -29.42 -27.68
N SER A 537 -13.44 -29.72 -28.21
CA SER A 537 -14.71 -29.28 -27.63
C SER A 537 -15.84 -30.26 -27.94
N GLU A 538 -16.69 -30.48 -26.95
CA GLU A 538 -17.88 -31.34 -27.03
C GLU A 538 -17.64 -32.77 -27.59
N GLY A 539 -16.48 -33.36 -27.30
CA GLY A 539 -16.12 -34.72 -27.74
C GLY A 539 -15.45 -34.79 -29.10
N TYR A 540 -15.09 -33.66 -29.72
CA TYR A 540 -14.46 -33.59 -31.04
C TYR A 540 -13.15 -32.82 -31.01
N PHE A 541 -12.17 -33.31 -31.76
CA PHE A 541 -10.93 -32.60 -32.06
C PHE A 541 -11.04 -31.90 -33.41
N HIS A 542 -10.81 -30.59 -33.42
CA HIS A 542 -10.64 -29.83 -34.66
C HIS A 542 -9.23 -30.06 -35.20
N ILE A 543 -9.14 -30.63 -36.41
CA ILE A 543 -7.87 -31.00 -37.04
C ILE A 543 -7.67 -30.32 -38.41
N LEU A 544 -6.40 -30.25 -38.83
CA LEU A 544 -5.99 -29.98 -40.21
C LEU A 544 -5.44 -31.25 -40.84
N LYS A 545 -5.98 -31.62 -42.01
CA LYS A 545 -5.45 -32.69 -42.86
C LYS A 545 -5.70 -32.32 -44.32
N ASP A 546 -4.73 -32.59 -45.18
CA ASP A 546 -4.75 -32.24 -46.61
C ASP A 546 -5.04 -30.74 -46.84
N ASP A 547 -4.50 -29.87 -45.99
CA ASP A 547 -4.72 -28.42 -45.96
C ASP A 547 -6.21 -28.01 -45.82
N LYS A 548 -7.03 -28.91 -45.26
CA LYS A 548 -8.46 -28.71 -44.99
C LYS A 548 -8.81 -29.01 -43.54
N HIS A 549 -9.78 -28.27 -43.03
CA HIS A 549 -10.29 -28.40 -41.67
C HIS A 549 -11.34 -29.50 -41.61
N GLY A 550 -11.29 -30.31 -40.54
CA GLY A 550 -12.28 -31.35 -40.24
C GLY A 550 -12.29 -31.69 -38.74
N PHE A 551 -13.06 -32.72 -38.37
CA PHE A 551 -13.19 -33.13 -36.97
C PHE A 551 -13.14 -34.65 -36.79
N VAL A 552 -12.37 -35.09 -35.80
CA VAL A 552 -12.31 -36.50 -35.34
C VAL A 552 -12.90 -36.62 -33.94
N ASP A 553 -13.43 -37.79 -33.61
CA ASP A 553 -13.85 -38.09 -32.24
C ASP A 553 -12.67 -38.51 -31.35
N GLU A 554 -12.97 -38.82 -30.09
CA GLU A 554 -12.01 -39.29 -29.08
C GLU A 554 -11.30 -40.60 -29.40
N ASN A 555 -11.80 -41.38 -30.36
CA ASN A 555 -11.16 -42.59 -30.86
C ASN A 555 -10.33 -42.32 -32.12
N GLY A 556 -10.14 -41.05 -32.51
CA GLY A 556 -9.44 -40.66 -33.73
C GLY A 556 -10.25 -40.88 -35.00
N LYS A 557 -11.52 -41.27 -34.92
CA LYS A 557 -12.33 -41.54 -36.10
C LYS A 557 -12.83 -40.23 -36.70
N LEU A 558 -12.64 -40.06 -38.01
CA LEU A 558 -13.18 -38.92 -38.76
C LEU A 558 -14.71 -38.89 -38.68
N ARG A 559 -15.25 -37.76 -38.22
CA ARG A 559 -16.69 -37.51 -38.10
C ARG A 559 -17.18 -36.41 -39.03
N VAL A 560 -16.33 -35.43 -39.30
CA VAL A 560 -16.57 -34.37 -40.27
C VAL A 560 -15.42 -34.39 -41.27
N ALA A 561 -15.74 -34.47 -42.56
CA ALA A 561 -14.72 -34.56 -43.60
C ALA A 561 -13.78 -33.34 -43.65
N ASN A 562 -12.50 -33.58 -43.96
CA ASN A 562 -11.49 -32.53 -44.15
C ASN A 562 -11.71 -31.84 -45.50
N ARG A 563 -12.70 -30.95 -45.57
CA ARG A 563 -13.06 -30.25 -46.82
C ARG A 563 -13.30 -28.75 -46.65
N TYR A 564 -13.21 -28.25 -45.42
CA TYR A 564 -13.48 -26.86 -45.10
C TYR A 564 -12.19 -26.03 -45.16
N ASP A 565 -12.32 -24.78 -45.61
CA ASP A 565 -11.23 -23.80 -45.69
C ASP A 565 -10.89 -23.21 -44.32
N GLY A 566 -11.72 -23.49 -43.31
CA GLY A 566 -11.60 -22.98 -41.95
C GLY A 566 -12.69 -23.60 -41.06
N ALA A 567 -12.44 -23.69 -39.76
CA ALA A 567 -13.42 -24.13 -38.78
C ALA A 567 -13.16 -23.47 -37.43
N LEU A 568 -14.22 -23.27 -36.65
CA LEU A 568 -14.16 -22.91 -35.23
C LEU A 568 -14.52 -24.13 -34.38
N PRO A 569 -14.14 -24.15 -33.08
CA PRO A 569 -14.50 -25.24 -32.18
C PRO A 569 -16.02 -25.44 -32.10
N TYR A 570 -16.45 -26.68 -31.81
CA TYR A 570 -17.84 -26.96 -31.46
C TYR A 570 -18.25 -26.17 -30.21
N SER A 571 -19.46 -25.61 -30.24
CA SER A 571 -20.13 -24.97 -29.11
C SER A 571 -21.64 -25.06 -29.33
N GLU A 572 -22.36 -25.53 -28.32
CA GLU A 572 -23.80 -25.80 -28.36
C GLU A 572 -24.20 -26.70 -29.53
N ASP A 573 -23.50 -27.83 -29.66
CA ASP A 573 -23.73 -28.88 -30.67
C ASP A 573 -23.44 -28.47 -32.13
N MET A 574 -22.86 -27.29 -32.37
CA MET A 574 -22.54 -26.79 -33.71
C MET A 574 -21.12 -26.24 -33.83
N ALA A 575 -20.57 -26.31 -35.04
CA ALA A 575 -19.28 -25.71 -35.38
C ALA A 575 -19.45 -24.76 -36.58
N ALA A 576 -18.85 -23.57 -36.48
CA ALA A 576 -18.75 -22.68 -37.63
C ALA A 576 -17.70 -23.23 -38.60
N VAL A 577 -18.04 -23.32 -39.88
CA VAL A 577 -17.14 -23.83 -40.92
C VAL A 577 -17.13 -22.91 -42.13
N LYS A 578 -15.96 -22.78 -42.76
CA LYS A 578 -15.74 -21.95 -43.93
C LYS A 578 -15.70 -22.80 -45.19
N LEU A 579 -16.53 -22.47 -46.17
CA LEU A 579 -16.57 -23.16 -47.46
C LEU A 579 -16.61 -22.13 -48.59
N ARG A 580 -15.65 -22.21 -49.51
CA ARG A 580 -15.53 -21.29 -50.65
C ARG A 580 -15.50 -19.82 -50.22
N GLY A 581 -14.80 -19.54 -49.12
CA GLY A 581 -14.61 -18.18 -48.61
C GLY A 581 -15.69 -17.65 -47.66
N LYS A 582 -16.85 -18.32 -47.50
CA LYS A 582 -17.94 -17.89 -46.62
C LYS A 582 -18.14 -18.85 -45.45
N TRP A 583 -18.61 -18.33 -44.31
CA TRP A 583 -18.87 -19.09 -43.09
C TRP A 583 -20.35 -19.49 -42.98
N GLY A 584 -20.58 -20.70 -42.49
CA GLY A 584 -21.87 -21.25 -42.08
C GLY A 584 -21.69 -22.15 -40.86
N TYR A 585 -22.70 -22.95 -40.52
CA TYR A 585 -22.64 -23.83 -39.34
C TYR A 585 -23.08 -25.25 -39.69
N ILE A 586 -22.34 -26.22 -39.15
CA ILE A 586 -22.68 -27.63 -39.19
C ILE A 586 -23.02 -28.15 -37.79
N ASN A 587 -23.86 -29.18 -37.73
CA ASN A 587 -24.04 -29.95 -36.51
C ASN A 587 -23.03 -31.12 -36.42
N LYS A 588 -23.17 -31.95 -35.38
CA LYS A 588 -22.34 -33.14 -35.12
C LYS A 588 -22.43 -34.26 -36.17
N TRP A 589 -23.42 -34.19 -37.07
CA TRP A 589 -23.62 -35.14 -38.18
C TRP A 589 -23.16 -34.56 -39.53
N GLU A 590 -22.43 -33.44 -39.52
CA GLU A 590 -21.99 -32.71 -40.72
C GLU A 590 -23.16 -32.18 -41.58
N HIS A 591 -24.38 -32.10 -41.04
CA HIS A 591 -25.47 -31.41 -41.73
C HIS A 591 -25.26 -29.90 -41.61
N LEU A 592 -25.31 -29.19 -42.75
CA LEU A 592 -25.33 -27.73 -42.78
C LEU A 592 -26.65 -27.23 -42.20
N VAL A 593 -26.60 -26.76 -40.96
CA VAL A 593 -27.74 -26.14 -40.27
C VAL A 593 -27.93 -24.72 -40.77
N VAL A 594 -26.82 -24.01 -40.97
CA VAL A 594 -26.80 -22.65 -41.53
C VAL A 594 -25.88 -22.66 -42.75
N GLN A 595 -26.42 -22.26 -43.89
CA GLN A 595 -25.68 -22.26 -45.15
C GLN A 595 -24.52 -21.25 -45.11
N PRO A 596 -23.36 -21.56 -45.72
CA PRO A 596 -22.25 -20.62 -45.81
C PRO A 596 -22.66 -19.35 -46.56
N HIS A 597 -22.74 -18.25 -45.82
CA HIS A 597 -23.20 -16.95 -46.34
C HIS A 597 -22.43 -15.76 -45.75
N TYR A 598 -21.92 -15.91 -44.52
CA TYR A 598 -21.32 -14.83 -43.75
C TYR A 598 -19.83 -14.65 -44.05
N ASP A 599 -19.32 -13.43 -43.89
CA ASP A 599 -17.90 -13.11 -44.01
C ASP A 599 -17.11 -13.57 -42.78
N THR A 600 -17.73 -13.47 -41.60
CA THR A 600 -17.21 -14.00 -40.33
C THR A 600 -18.35 -14.55 -39.47
N CYS A 601 -18.00 -15.48 -38.57
CA CYS A 601 -18.87 -16.09 -37.57
C CYS A 601 -18.12 -16.19 -36.24
N SER A 602 -18.83 -16.15 -35.11
CA SER A 602 -18.33 -16.59 -33.81
C SER A 602 -18.83 -18.00 -33.48
N ALA A 603 -18.28 -18.63 -32.44
CA ALA A 603 -18.96 -19.79 -31.84
C ALA A 603 -20.30 -19.36 -31.19
N PHE A 604 -21.24 -20.30 -31.05
CA PHE A 604 -22.48 -20.08 -30.33
C PHE A 604 -22.24 -19.97 -28.83
N LYS A 605 -22.96 -19.05 -28.16
CA LYS A 605 -22.96 -18.88 -26.71
C LYS A 605 -24.30 -18.34 -26.24
N GLY A 606 -24.99 -19.09 -25.39
CA GLY A 606 -26.36 -18.79 -24.97
C GLY A 606 -27.38 -18.90 -26.11
N GLY A 607 -27.16 -19.80 -27.07
CA GLY A 607 -28.01 -19.98 -28.25
C GLY A 607 -27.82 -18.95 -29.36
N LEU A 608 -26.86 -18.04 -29.24
CA LEU A 608 -26.64 -16.91 -30.14
C LEU A 608 -25.20 -16.85 -30.65
N ALA A 609 -25.01 -16.37 -31.87
CA ALA A 609 -23.68 -16.15 -32.45
C ALA A 609 -23.62 -14.84 -33.23
N ASN A 610 -22.47 -14.16 -33.15
CA ASN A 610 -22.17 -12.99 -33.96
C ASN A 610 -21.81 -13.45 -35.38
N VAL A 611 -22.34 -12.73 -36.37
CA VAL A 611 -22.03 -12.95 -37.78
C VAL A 611 -21.80 -11.62 -38.47
N SER A 612 -21.07 -11.62 -39.59
CA SER A 612 -20.93 -10.42 -40.41
C SER A 612 -21.25 -10.62 -41.89
N ILE A 613 -21.78 -9.57 -42.51
CA ILE A 613 -22.02 -9.46 -43.95
C ILE A 613 -21.54 -8.07 -44.39
N ASP A 614 -20.67 -8.02 -45.39
CA ASP A 614 -20.12 -6.79 -45.97
C ASP A 614 -19.52 -5.84 -44.90
N GLY A 615 -18.89 -6.44 -43.89
CA GLY A 615 -18.24 -5.73 -42.78
C GLY A 615 -19.17 -5.28 -41.65
N LYS A 616 -20.49 -5.53 -41.75
CA LYS A 616 -21.47 -5.21 -40.69
C LYS A 616 -21.81 -6.44 -39.86
N PHE A 617 -21.99 -6.25 -38.56
CA PHE A 617 -22.22 -7.31 -37.58
C PHE A 617 -23.69 -7.41 -37.19
N GLY A 618 -24.17 -8.65 -37.11
CA GLY A 618 -25.48 -9.03 -36.61
C GLY A 618 -25.39 -10.24 -35.68
N ILE A 619 -26.54 -10.71 -35.20
CA ILE A 619 -26.66 -11.89 -34.33
C ILE A 619 -27.67 -12.85 -34.94
N ILE A 620 -27.33 -14.14 -34.96
CA ILE A 620 -28.25 -15.22 -35.31
C ILE A 620 -28.48 -16.16 -34.13
N ASN A 621 -29.61 -16.87 -34.16
CA ASN A 621 -29.83 -18.01 -33.29
C ASN A 621 -29.33 -19.33 -33.92
N THR A 622 -29.49 -20.43 -33.18
CA THR A 622 -29.04 -21.77 -33.60
C THR A 622 -29.73 -22.33 -34.85
N LYS A 623 -30.84 -21.73 -35.29
CA LYS A 623 -31.52 -22.09 -36.54
C LYS A 623 -31.06 -21.23 -37.73
N GLY A 624 -30.16 -20.28 -37.50
CA GLY A 624 -29.75 -19.29 -38.50
C GLY A 624 -30.75 -18.15 -38.69
N GLU A 625 -31.74 -18.01 -37.81
CA GLU A 625 -32.69 -16.89 -37.86
C GLU A 625 -31.99 -15.63 -37.32
N MET A 626 -32.13 -14.51 -38.03
CA MET A 626 -31.57 -13.23 -37.60
C MET A 626 -32.30 -12.72 -36.35
N ILE A 627 -31.54 -12.52 -35.28
CA ILE A 627 -32.00 -11.88 -34.04
C ILE A 627 -31.67 -10.38 -34.07
N ILE A 628 -30.46 -10.04 -34.51
CA ILE A 628 -30.04 -8.66 -34.79
C ILE A 628 -29.55 -8.60 -36.23
N HIS A 629 -30.14 -7.73 -37.05
CA HIS A 629 -29.72 -7.55 -38.44
C HIS A 629 -28.30 -6.97 -38.54
N PRO A 630 -27.51 -7.31 -39.59
CA PRO A 630 -26.14 -6.84 -39.73
C PRO A 630 -26.08 -5.38 -40.17
N ASP A 631 -26.34 -4.47 -39.23
CA ASP A 631 -26.37 -3.02 -39.45
C ASP A 631 -25.31 -2.26 -38.62
N PHE A 632 -24.59 -2.97 -37.76
CA PHE A 632 -23.66 -2.40 -36.78
C PHE A 632 -22.19 -2.58 -37.18
N GLU A 633 -21.31 -1.65 -36.79
CA GLU A 633 -19.85 -1.80 -37.00
C GLU A 633 -19.23 -2.80 -36.02
N LEU A 634 -19.86 -2.97 -34.85
CA LEU A 634 -19.39 -3.87 -33.81
C LEU A 634 -20.56 -4.31 -32.92
N ILE A 635 -20.55 -5.59 -32.53
CA ILE A 635 -21.42 -6.14 -31.51
C ILE A 635 -20.56 -6.91 -30.50
N SER A 636 -20.67 -6.60 -29.21
CA SER A 636 -19.94 -7.28 -28.13
C SER A 636 -20.89 -7.73 -27.02
N ARG A 637 -20.71 -8.95 -26.53
CA ARG A 637 -21.54 -9.52 -25.45
C ARG A 637 -21.07 -9.04 -24.08
N THR A 638 -21.99 -8.59 -23.24
CA THR A 638 -21.72 -8.16 -21.87
C THR A 638 -21.63 -9.38 -20.93
N PRO A 639 -21.00 -9.24 -19.75
CA PRO A 639 -21.00 -10.29 -18.73
C PRO A 639 -22.41 -10.71 -18.28
N TYR A 640 -23.40 -9.83 -18.44
CA TYR A 640 -24.78 -10.02 -18.02
C TYR A 640 -25.70 -10.59 -19.12
N GLY A 641 -25.15 -10.88 -20.31
CA GLY A 641 -25.86 -11.56 -21.40
C GLY A 641 -26.44 -10.64 -22.47
N ASN A 642 -26.45 -9.32 -22.24
CA ASN A 642 -26.83 -8.33 -23.25
C ASN A 642 -25.70 -8.10 -24.26
N TYR A 643 -25.95 -7.23 -25.24
CA TYR A 643 -25.02 -6.90 -26.30
C TYR A 643 -24.87 -5.39 -26.44
N VAL A 644 -23.64 -4.89 -26.35
CA VAL A 644 -23.32 -3.52 -26.76
C VAL A 644 -23.24 -3.51 -28.28
N VAL A 645 -24.00 -2.63 -28.90
CA VAL A 645 -24.08 -2.47 -30.36
C VAL A 645 -23.53 -1.09 -30.74
N THR A 646 -22.63 -1.05 -31.73
CA THR A 646 -21.99 0.20 -32.20
C THR A 646 -22.47 0.54 -33.60
N SER A 647 -23.10 1.71 -33.77
CA SER A 647 -23.59 2.19 -35.07
C SER A 647 -22.45 2.63 -36.00
N PRO A 648 -22.72 2.83 -37.31
CA PRO A 648 -21.77 3.42 -38.25
C PRO A 648 -21.25 4.81 -37.87
N GLN A 649 -21.96 5.55 -37.01
CA GLN A 649 -21.52 6.84 -36.48
C GLN A 649 -20.66 6.70 -35.22
N MET A 650 -20.19 5.48 -34.90
CA MET A 650 -19.40 5.16 -33.72
C MET A 650 -20.11 5.50 -32.40
N LYS A 651 -21.45 5.40 -32.39
CA LYS A 651 -22.26 5.55 -31.19
C LYS A 651 -22.73 4.19 -30.68
N GLN A 652 -22.67 4.01 -29.38
CA GLN A 652 -23.03 2.77 -28.69
C GLN A 652 -24.47 2.80 -28.16
N GLY A 653 -25.07 1.62 -28.15
CA GLY A 653 -26.36 1.30 -27.56
C GLY A 653 -26.31 -0.08 -26.91
N LEU A 654 -27.45 -0.57 -26.43
CA LEU A 654 -27.57 -1.86 -25.77
C LEU A 654 -28.75 -2.63 -26.35
N ALA A 655 -28.55 -3.90 -26.67
CA ALA A 655 -29.58 -4.83 -27.11
C ALA A 655 -29.63 -6.05 -26.20
N ASP A 656 -30.81 -6.64 -26.02
CA ASP A 656 -30.95 -7.89 -25.29
C ASP A 656 -30.76 -9.13 -26.18
N GLU A 657 -30.77 -10.31 -25.56
CA GLU A 657 -30.67 -11.61 -26.25
C GLU A 657 -31.82 -11.91 -27.23
N LYS A 658 -32.91 -11.16 -27.16
CA LYS A 658 -34.06 -11.27 -28.08
C LYS A 658 -33.93 -10.30 -29.26
N GLY A 659 -32.85 -9.53 -29.33
CA GLY A 659 -32.59 -8.53 -30.36
C GLY A 659 -33.35 -7.22 -30.15
N ARG A 660 -33.99 -7.02 -29.00
CA ARG A 660 -34.66 -5.76 -28.67
C ARG A 660 -33.60 -4.73 -28.31
N ILE A 661 -33.61 -3.60 -28.99
CA ILE A 661 -32.76 -2.45 -28.64
C ILE A 661 -33.29 -1.84 -27.34
N LEU A 662 -32.62 -2.15 -26.23
CA LEU A 662 -32.89 -1.57 -24.90
C LEU A 662 -32.50 -0.09 -24.88
N LEU A 663 -31.31 0.22 -25.40
CA LEU A 663 -30.80 1.58 -25.53
C LEU A 663 -30.41 1.86 -26.97
N SER A 664 -31.00 2.92 -27.52
CA SER A 664 -30.63 3.45 -28.85
C SER A 664 -29.16 3.88 -28.91
N THR A 665 -28.55 3.76 -30.09
CA THR A 665 -27.13 4.07 -30.34
C THR A 665 -26.86 5.58 -30.36
N ASN A 666 -26.95 6.22 -29.19
CA ASN A 666 -26.85 7.67 -29.00
C ASN A 666 -25.75 8.07 -28.02
N TYR A 667 -24.95 7.12 -27.55
CA TYR A 667 -23.93 7.30 -26.52
C TYR A 667 -22.54 7.14 -27.12
N ASP A 668 -21.55 7.87 -26.61
CA ASP A 668 -20.14 7.66 -27.00
C ASP A 668 -19.61 6.35 -26.42
N GLU A 669 -20.17 5.92 -25.29
CA GLU A 669 -19.80 4.69 -24.61
C GLU A 669 -20.96 4.17 -23.76
N VAL A 670 -21.09 2.84 -23.67
CA VAL A 670 -22.08 2.11 -22.90
C VAL A 670 -21.40 0.99 -22.13
N ILE A 671 -21.58 0.99 -20.81
CA ILE A 671 -21.12 -0.07 -19.90
C ILE A 671 -22.35 -0.63 -19.21
N ASP A 672 -22.71 -1.86 -19.59
CA ASP A 672 -23.79 -2.60 -18.95
C ASP A 672 -23.39 -2.96 -17.51
N THR A 673 -24.33 -2.83 -16.59
CA THR A 673 -24.13 -3.13 -15.17
C THR A 673 -25.16 -4.16 -14.70
N ALA A 674 -24.94 -4.77 -13.55
CA ALA A 674 -26.00 -5.57 -12.92
C ALA A 674 -27.20 -4.65 -12.58
N HIS A 675 -28.41 -5.21 -12.46
CA HIS A 675 -29.63 -4.50 -11.99
C HIS A 675 -30.32 -3.55 -12.98
N GLU A 676 -30.30 -3.81 -14.29
CA GLU A 676 -31.02 -3.01 -15.30
C GLU A 676 -30.55 -1.55 -15.42
N PHE A 677 -29.37 -1.24 -14.89
CA PHE A 677 -28.70 0.04 -15.04
C PHE A 677 -27.57 -0.05 -16.06
N VAL A 678 -27.31 1.07 -16.72
CA VAL A 678 -26.25 1.23 -17.71
C VAL A 678 -25.54 2.53 -17.43
N ILE A 679 -24.22 2.45 -17.26
CA ILE A 679 -23.39 3.64 -17.28
C ILE A 679 -23.19 4.02 -18.73
N ALA A 680 -23.48 5.26 -19.07
CA ALA A 680 -23.31 5.74 -20.43
C ALA A 680 -22.56 7.07 -20.45
N ARG A 681 -21.81 7.31 -21.52
CA ARG A 681 -21.09 8.57 -21.76
C ARG A 681 -21.70 9.34 -22.93
N LYS A 682 -21.84 10.66 -22.76
CA LYS A 682 -22.22 11.62 -23.81
C LYS A 682 -21.24 12.79 -23.78
N GLY A 683 -20.44 12.93 -24.82
CA GLY A 683 -19.31 13.86 -24.83
C GLY A 683 -18.32 13.52 -23.71
N GLU A 684 -18.04 14.49 -22.85
CA GLU A 684 -17.11 14.35 -21.72
C GLU A 684 -17.80 13.85 -20.43
N ASN A 685 -19.13 13.78 -20.40
CA ASN A 685 -19.87 13.48 -19.18
C ASN A 685 -20.48 12.08 -19.19
N TYR A 686 -20.49 11.45 -18.03
CA TYR A 686 -21.14 10.19 -17.73
C TYR A 686 -22.45 10.42 -16.98
N GLY A 687 -23.38 9.49 -17.20
CA GLY A 687 -24.63 9.35 -16.46
C GLY A 687 -25.00 7.87 -16.33
N VAL A 688 -26.11 7.62 -15.65
CA VAL A 688 -26.67 6.26 -15.50
C VAL A 688 -28.08 6.27 -16.05
N VAL A 689 -28.38 5.34 -16.95
CA VAL A 689 -29.70 5.16 -17.54
C VAL A 689 -30.22 3.77 -17.22
N LYS A 690 -31.54 3.63 -17.15
CA LYS A 690 -32.19 2.32 -17.07
C LYS A 690 -32.35 1.73 -18.47
N TYR A 691 -32.65 0.43 -18.56
CA TYR A 691 -32.94 -0.24 -19.83
C TYR A 691 -34.17 0.31 -20.57
N ASP A 692 -35.06 1.05 -19.90
CA ASP A 692 -36.18 1.76 -20.54
C ASP A 692 -35.75 3.11 -21.17
N GLY A 693 -34.47 3.48 -21.04
CA GLY A 693 -33.91 4.72 -21.56
C GLY A 693 -34.11 5.93 -20.63
N HIS A 694 -34.80 5.80 -19.51
CA HIS A 694 -34.94 6.87 -18.54
C HIS A 694 -33.62 7.12 -17.79
N SER A 695 -33.25 8.39 -17.65
CA SER A 695 -32.07 8.80 -16.88
C SER A 695 -32.33 8.53 -15.40
N TYR A 696 -31.49 7.70 -14.78
CA TYR A 696 -31.46 7.50 -13.33
C TYR A 696 -30.48 8.48 -12.66
N VAL A 697 -29.30 8.65 -13.26
CA VAL A 697 -28.32 9.69 -12.93
C VAL A 697 -28.09 10.55 -14.18
N PRO A 698 -28.18 11.89 -14.09
CA PRO A 698 -27.99 12.77 -15.24
C PRO A 698 -26.54 12.73 -15.77
N PHE A 699 -26.34 13.20 -17.01
CA PHE A 699 -25.04 13.23 -17.68
C PHE A 699 -24.23 14.48 -17.31
N ASN A 700 -23.86 14.61 -16.04
CA ASN A 700 -23.14 15.75 -15.48
C ASN A 700 -21.93 15.36 -14.61
N TYR A 701 -21.54 14.08 -14.64
CA TYR A 701 -20.39 13.56 -13.88
C TYR A 701 -19.20 13.29 -14.81
N LYS A 702 -17.99 13.56 -14.35
CA LYS A 702 -16.76 13.26 -15.10
C LYS A 702 -16.42 11.77 -15.13
N GLN A 703 -16.92 11.05 -14.13
CA GLN A 703 -16.64 9.63 -13.95
C GLN A 703 -17.77 8.98 -13.15
N VAL A 704 -18.11 7.75 -13.53
CA VAL A 704 -19.06 6.90 -12.81
C VAL A 704 -18.45 5.51 -12.69
N GLN A 705 -18.47 4.95 -11.49
CA GLN A 705 -18.00 3.59 -11.21
C GLN A 705 -19.04 2.82 -10.41
N VAL A 706 -19.06 1.50 -10.60
CA VAL A 706 -19.85 0.58 -9.77
C VAL A 706 -18.89 -0.20 -8.88
N GLN A 707 -19.14 -0.19 -7.58
CA GLN A 707 -18.38 -0.96 -6.59
C GLN A 707 -19.36 -1.67 -5.64
N GLY A 708 -19.60 -2.97 -5.90
CA GLY A 708 -20.67 -3.71 -5.24
C GLY A 708 -22.04 -3.09 -5.55
N ASP A 709 -22.82 -2.81 -4.50
CA ASP A 709 -24.17 -2.24 -4.59
C ASP A 709 -24.17 -0.70 -4.63
N TYR A 710 -23.06 -0.07 -5.00
CA TYR A 710 -22.89 1.39 -4.95
C TYR A 710 -22.39 1.97 -6.27
N LEU A 711 -22.92 3.14 -6.60
CA LEU A 711 -22.42 4.03 -7.63
C LEU A 711 -21.54 5.10 -6.99
N LEU A 712 -20.31 5.22 -7.47
CA LEU A 712 -19.39 6.30 -7.16
C LEU A 712 -19.43 7.30 -8.32
N LEU A 713 -19.95 8.49 -8.07
CA LEU A 713 -20.17 9.53 -9.07
C LEU A 713 -19.24 10.71 -8.76
N MET A 714 -18.29 10.99 -9.66
CA MET A 714 -17.37 12.12 -9.51
C MET A 714 -17.95 13.36 -10.21
N GLY A 715 -18.33 14.35 -9.42
CA GLY A 715 -18.87 15.61 -9.90
C GLY A 715 -17.86 16.45 -10.69
N ASN A 716 -18.39 17.49 -11.33
CA ASN A 716 -17.59 18.46 -12.08
C ASN A 716 -16.76 19.38 -11.20
#